data_AF-A0A8H3IGA3-F1
#
_entry.id   AF-A0A8H3IGA3-F1
#
_cell.length_a   1.000
_cell.length_b   1.000
_cell.length_c   1.000
_cell.angle_alpha   90.00
_cell.angle_beta   90.00
_cell.angle_gamma   90.00
#
_symmetry.space_group_name_H-M   'P 1'
#
loop_
_entity.id
_entity.type
_entity.pdbx_description
1 polymer ?
#
loop_
_entity_poly.entity_id
_entity_poly.type
_entity_poly.pdbx_seq_one_letter_code
_entity_poly.pdbx_strand_id
1 'polypeptide(L)'
;MYAGLFRTITCGGWTYITSTDDHDWHDIFMISYIVATLPWTLGCLALSPNNPKAIRYRKILGGLFFGTLVPLIYFFIQHKVHKVAGAYTIYAFFEWALVLFDVGFDAVTALDFQNFELVVRDVNGFSRGSTKTVVDKLVEYEKDKPIGTLLDQRFTWNDTFDAVADTYNGFVFWSMLTSLGVCVWYFPLWYMGISGYEVFVMSTVSPYFLGIGPFRRLVIRNIRTVHFLSLSGLLAYLIVRPAARLALVGFGVSMTCLAWSATWYAERGNPVRLEHRALAWIAGLILSSVAKFAFHTNNPIWPVMHDANGGWNKLGLALAILSIFRSTRQVQTSGGYEPRGKQSGSAILASFGMAGLIFGLHSLLSDSSTMILWVWEGFPVRGPIAVHGVATIFAMVSGIISSFYYRERVTSRTSLLISAAGAFLITATHNWPGYIGALGVAFGLSSLAIPLIVSAAQFGPALTFGTGFLIYNVLVLAHVWVVAYAFVPGGPIMREHTDWVQTAMIVLLGLGVLNLPGAGAVPKSRKQYTSNRSRSSFYVYLLLAIQMWAVSISYLRFPTNDYVPYHPEDKVITAGIWTIHFALDNDMWSSERRMRDVIKELEIDVIGLLESDNQRIIMGNRDQTQYLAEDLGMYVDYGPGPDKHTWGSALLSKFPILNSTHHLLPSPVGELAPAIHATIDAYGTLVDVFVFHSGQEEDPEDRRLQSEYLAKLMRETPRPAILLSYLVIKPGEGNYNTYVGEKSGMRDIDPSDWDRWCEYILYKGIRRSAYARVSRSTITDTEIQVGKFIVGQTEGSNDQISEDQVPEGQRFPALFRGQGAPVKIWAIPSGILSFSKSIMDEDGEDWQSTHFNQRHMSARTGGKGSSRKGGAGNKSVFMASSSYGLYEVGCPALAKLVMGPLVTSGIAGGSIAESPRSASFGSSADVPPSPGGSRRIKKGRGNSRRESKEERIADMASKGVGEAKLEIHGDVESEENDGALMCSFDFGGVVHGVAVLAGSRRLIKRVVAELEGEEEDDEDRTSEDLEADSVASTAGGYDGSEDDIPVANDIELADERERKKIAAFEKNSFRMPKFWMRWRGYVSANAATTTNEDLQRSKSGRIVEMNTGYLVFSGNNCSTFNGTFTCQALGWKNVKITGTKLVSKARECPLEWSDIMASDR
;
A
#
# COMPACT_ATOMS: atom_id res chain seq x y z
N MET A 1 -17.46 20.94 39.19
CA MET A 1 -16.01 21.27 39.17
C MET A 1 -15.40 21.05 37.80
N TYR A 2 -15.22 19.82 37.29
CA TYR A 2 -14.50 19.56 36.02
C TYR A 2 -15.09 20.25 34.78
N ALA A 3 -16.42 20.24 34.61
CA ALA A 3 -17.07 21.01 33.53
C ALA A 3 -16.78 22.52 33.63
N GLY A 4 -16.66 23.05 34.85
CA GLY A 4 -16.27 24.43 35.11
C GLY A 4 -14.80 24.67 34.78
N LEU A 5 -13.89 23.79 35.20
CA LEU A 5 -12.46 23.91 34.87
C LEU A 5 -12.21 23.86 33.35
N PHE A 6 -12.86 22.92 32.65
CA PHE A 6 -12.78 22.84 31.19
C PHE A 6 -13.36 24.10 30.53
N ARG A 7 -14.55 24.55 30.97
CA ARG A 7 -15.15 25.83 30.53
C ARG A 7 -14.23 27.03 30.81
N THR A 8 -13.53 27.09 31.94
CA THR A 8 -12.57 28.17 32.23
C THR A 8 -11.34 28.10 31.32
N ILE A 9 -10.80 26.91 31.05
CA ILE A 9 -9.66 26.73 30.14
C ILE A 9 -10.06 27.11 28.71
N THR A 10 -11.23 26.70 28.23
CA THR A 10 -11.69 27.04 26.88
C THR A 10 -12.09 28.51 26.75
N CYS A 11 -12.63 29.12 27.81
CA CYS A 11 -12.79 30.59 27.89
C CYS A 11 -11.43 31.30 27.78
N GLY A 12 -10.41 30.81 28.48
CA GLY A 12 -9.05 31.31 28.40
C GLY A 12 -8.50 31.22 26.98
N GLY A 13 -8.59 30.05 26.34
CA GLY A 13 -8.17 29.89 24.95
C GLY A 13 -8.88 30.86 24.00
N TRP A 14 -10.21 31.00 24.12
CA TRP A 14 -11.03 31.90 23.31
C TRP A 14 -10.69 33.38 23.53
N THR A 15 -10.36 33.78 24.76
CA THR A 15 -10.11 35.20 25.10
C THR A 15 -8.66 35.64 24.95
N TYR A 16 -7.69 34.72 24.98
CA TYR A 16 -6.25 35.03 24.86
C TYR A 16 -5.64 34.66 23.52
N ILE A 17 -6.23 33.75 22.73
CA ILE A 17 -5.86 33.52 21.33
C ILE A 17 -6.84 34.34 20.50
N THR A 18 -6.39 35.46 19.93
CA THR A 18 -7.28 36.28 19.12
C THR A 18 -7.51 35.63 17.75
N SER A 19 -8.65 35.91 17.13
CA SER A 19 -8.94 35.46 15.75
C SER A 19 -8.00 36.05 14.70
N THR A 20 -7.16 37.02 15.09
CA THR A 20 -6.04 37.54 14.29
C THR A 20 -4.70 36.83 14.52
N ASP A 21 -4.51 36.17 15.67
CA ASP A 21 -3.29 35.37 15.94
C ASP A 21 -3.44 33.96 15.34
N ASP A 22 -4.57 33.32 15.60
CA ASP A 22 -4.92 31.99 15.07
C ASP A 22 -6.46 31.84 15.06
N HIS A 23 -7.05 32.02 13.88
CA HIS A 23 -8.51 31.98 13.68
C HIS A 23 -9.10 30.62 14.05
N ASP A 24 -8.38 29.53 13.77
CA ASP A 24 -8.89 28.18 13.93
C ASP A 24 -8.90 27.74 15.40
N TRP A 25 -7.82 28.03 16.13
CA TRP A 25 -7.78 27.78 17.57
C TRP A 25 -8.75 28.68 18.34
N HIS A 26 -8.90 29.95 17.97
CA HIS A 26 -9.93 30.84 18.52
C HIS A 26 -11.32 30.21 18.41
N ASP A 27 -11.71 29.76 17.21
CA ASP A 27 -13.04 29.18 16.97
C ASP A 27 -13.22 27.82 17.66
N ILE A 28 -12.19 26.97 17.70
CA ILE A 28 -12.20 25.70 18.46
C ILE A 28 -12.45 25.96 19.95
N PHE A 29 -11.76 26.95 20.54
CA PHE A 29 -11.94 27.28 21.95
C PHE A 29 -13.31 27.91 22.23
N MET A 30 -13.81 28.79 21.36
CA MET A 30 -15.16 29.36 21.44
C MET A 30 -16.25 28.27 21.39
N ILE A 31 -16.19 27.37 20.41
CA ILE A 31 -17.16 26.27 20.27
C ILE A 31 -17.07 25.34 21.49
N SER A 32 -15.86 25.00 21.92
CA SER A 32 -15.64 24.16 23.11
C SER A 32 -16.16 24.83 24.39
N TYR A 33 -16.09 26.16 24.50
CA TYR A 33 -16.67 26.94 25.58
C TYR A 33 -18.20 26.87 25.61
N ILE A 34 -18.85 27.11 24.47
CA ILE A 34 -20.31 27.07 24.33
C ILE A 34 -20.83 25.65 24.64
N VAL A 35 -20.16 24.61 24.12
CA VAL A 35 -20.50 23.20 24.41
C VAL A 35 -20.28 22.86 25.89
N ALA A 36 -19.22 23.35 26.53
CA ALA A 36 -18.96 23.15 27.97
C ALA A 36 -19.96 23.90 28.88
N THR A 37 -20.56 24.98 28.39
CA THR A 37 -21.54 25.78 29.14
C THR A 37 -22.87 25.05 29.34
N LEU A 38 -23.23 24.08 28.50
CA LEU A 38 -24.42 23.23 28.69
C LEU A 38 -24.32 22.29 29.92
N PRO A 39 -23.31 21.40 30.05
CA PRO A 39 -23.15 20.57 31.25
C PRO A 39 -22.79 21.40 32.49
N TRP A 40 -22.17 22.57 32.34
CA TRP A 40 -22.03 23.53 33.46
C TRP A 40 -23.39 24.03 33.94
N THR A 41 -24.22 24.58 33.04
CA THR A 41 -25.55 25.09 33.33
C THR A 41 -26.46 24.03 33.96
N LEU A 42 -26.52 22.84 33.36
CA LEU A 42 -27.32 21.71 33.87
C LEU A 42 -26.77 21.19 35.20
N GLY A 43 -25.44 21.12 35.35
CA GLY A 43 -24.79 20.72 36.60
C GLY A 43 -25.08 21.71 37.74
N CYS A 44 -24.99 23.02 37.48
CA CYS A 44 -25.38 24.05 38.43
C CYS A 44 -26.86 23.93 38.78
N LEU A 45 -27.77 23.79 37.81
CA LEU A 45 -29.21 23.64 38.08
C LEU A 45 -29.55 22.38 38.89
N ALA A 46 -28.82 21.28 38.70
CA ALA A 46 -29.05 20.01 39.42
C ALA A 46 -28.38 19.94 40.81
N LEU A 47 -27.30 20.69 41.04
CA LEU A 47 -26.51 20.67 42.27
C LEU A 47 -26.68 21.93 43.15
N SER A 48 -27.44 22.93 42.68
CA SER A 48 -27.72 24.14 43.46
C SER A 48 -28.44 23.80 44.78
N PRO A 49 -28.17 24.53 45.87
CA PRO A 49 -29.07 24.58 47.01
C PRO A 49 -30.49 24.91 46.56
N ASN A 50 -31.50 24.45 47.30
CA ASN A 50 -32.90 24.65 46.93
C ASN A 50 -33.39 26.09 47.22
N ASN A 51 -32.79 27.06 46.53
CA ASN A 51 -33.10 28.48 46.56
C ASN A 51 -34.00 28.82 45.35
N PRO A 52 -35.32 29.03 45.53
CA PRO A 52 -36.24 29.25 44.42
C PRO A 52 -35.91 30.49 43.58
N LYS A 53 -35.28 31.51 44.19
CA LYS A 53 -34.89 32.74 43.50
C LYS A 53 -33.68 32.49 42.60
N ALA A 54 -32.63 31.82 43.10
CA ALA A 54 -31.44 31.50 42.30
C ALA A 54 -31.79 30.55 41.14
N ILE A 55 -32.57 29.50 41.40
CA ILE A 55 -33.02 28.53 40.37
C ILE A 55 -33.85 29.23 39.28
N ARG A 56 -34.73 30.20 39.65
CA ARG A 56 -35.51 30.97 38.68
C ARG A 56 -34.62 31.82 37.77
N TYR A 57 -33.67 32.57 38.33
CA TYR A 57 -32.76 33.38 37.52
C TYR A 57 -31.83 32.54 36.65
N ARG A 58 -31.26 31.44 37.17
CA ARG A 58 -30.46 30.49 36.36
C ARG A 58 -31.25 29.89 35.20
N LYS A 59 -32.51 29.51 35.40
CA LYS A 59 -33.38 29.02 34.29
C LYS A 59 -33.64 30.09 33.23
N ILE A 60 -33.86 31.35 33.63
CA ILE A 60 -34.07 32.45 32.69
C ILE A 60 -32.78 32.75 31.92
N LEU A 61 -31.65 32.93 32.60
CA LEU A 61 -30.38 33.34 32.00
C LEU A 61 -29.77 32.23 31.13
N GLY A 62 -29.80 30.97 31.59
CA GLY A 62 -29.41 29.83 30.76
C GLY A 62 -30.35 29.64 29.56
N GLY A 63 -31.66 29.86 29.75
CA GLY A 63 -32.64 29.85 28.64
C GLY A 63 -32.37 30.95 27.60
N LEU A 64 -32.00 32.16 28.04
CA LEU A 64 -31.62 33.27 27.16
C LEU A 64 -30.29 32.99 26.44
N PHE A 65 -29.29 32.43 27.13
CA PHE A 65 -28.02 32.02 26.53
C PHE A 65 -28.23 31.03 25.37
N PHE A 66 -28.90 29.89 25.62
CA PHE A 66 -29.15 28.90 24.57
C PHE A 66 -30.17 29.37 23.52
N GLY A 67 -31.14 30.22 23.89
CA GLY A 67 -32.06 30.85 22.95
C GLY A 67 -31.37 31.82 21.98
N THR A 68 -30.31 32.50 22.44
CA THR A 68 -29.54 33.47 21.65
C THR A 68 -28.64 32.80 20.59
N LEU A 69 -28.28 31.53 20.78
CA LEU A 69 -27.54 30.76 19.77
C LEU A 69 -28.30 30.63 18.44
N VAL A 70 -29.63 30.57 18.45
CA VAL A 70 -30.44 30.40 17.23
C VAL A 70 -30.30 31.61 16.28
N PRO A 71 -30.57 32.86 16.69
CA PRO A 71 -30.32 34.02 15.83
C PRO A 71 -28.82 34.24 15.58
N LEU A 72 -27.94 33.94 16.53
CA LEU A 72 -26.48 34.06 16.33
C LEU A 72 -25.98 33.18 15.18
N ILE A 73 -26.37 31.90 15.14
CA ILE A 73 -26.03 30.97 14.05
C ILE A 73 -26.64 31.44 12.73
N TYR A 74 -27.90 31.90 12.74
CA TYR A 74 -28.55 32.42 11.54
C TYR A 74 -27.77 33.62 10.95
N PHE A 75 -27.45 34.63 11.75
CA PHE A 75 -26.72 35.81 11.28
C PHE A 75 -25.24 35.52 10.95
N PHE A 76 -24.62 34.54 11.60
CA PHE A 76 -23.30 34.01 11.20
C PHE A 76 -23.33 33.45 9.77
N ILE A 77 -24.35 32.64 9.42
CA ILE A 77 -24.53 32.11 8.05
C ILE A 77 -24.81 33.25 7.06
N GLN A 78 -25.66 34.22 7.42
CA GLN A 78 -25.92 35.39 6.56
C GLN A 78 -24.66 36.23 6.31
N HIS A 79 -23.75 36.32 7.28
CA HIS A 79 -22.48 37.02 7.16
C HIS A 79 -21.43 36.23 6.35
N LYS A 80 -21.09 35.00 6.77
CA LYS A 80 -19.98 34.21 6.20
C LYS A 80 -20.34 33.56 4.86
N VAL A 81 -21.54 32.99 4.73
CA VAL A 81 -21.98 32.27 3.51
C VAL A 81 -22.64 33.22 2.51
N HIS A 82 -23.65 33.98 2.93
CA HIS A 82 -24.44 34.82 2.03
C HIS A 82 -23.91 36.25 1.85
N LYS A 83 -22.88 36.65 2.61
CA LYS A 83 -22.21 37.97 2.55
C LYS A 83 -23.18 39.17 2.59
N VAL A 84 -24.25 39.07 3.38
CA VAL A 84 -25.29 40.10 3.49
C VAL A 84 -24.80 41.30 4.29
N ALA A 85 -24.96 42.50 3.73
CA ALA A 85 -24.57 43.76 4.37
C ALA A 85 -25.29 43.97 5.72
N GLY A 86 -24.54 44.38 6.75
CA GLY A 86 -25.06 44.60 8.11
C GLY A 86 -25.28 43.34 8.96
N ALA A 87 -25.20 42.13 8.39
CA ALA A 87 -25.37 40.88 9.13
C ALA A 87 -24.32 40.70 10.25
N TYR A 88 -23.07 41.14 10.00
CA TYR A 88 -21.99 41.12 11.00
C TYR A 88 -22.31 41.95 12.25
N THR A 89 -22.88 43.15 12.08
CA THR A 89 -23.25 44.02 13.21
C THR A 89 -24.33 43.38 14.08
N ILE A 90 -25.32 42.72 13.45
CA ILE A 90 -26.39 42.02 14.16
C ILE A 90 -25.85 40.77 14.87
N TYR A 91 -24.97 40.02 14.22
CA TYR A 91 -24.25 38.88 14.82
C TYR A 91 -23.48 39.32 16.08
N ALA A 92 -22.70 40.39 16.01
CA ALA A 92 -21.93 40.92 17.14
C ALA A 92 -22.83 41.32 18.33
N PHE A 93 -24.02 41.91 18.10
CA PHE A 93 -24.96 42.19 19.19
C PHE A 93 -25.42 40.92 19.93
N PHE A 94 -25.65 39.81 19.21
CA PHE A 94 -26.00 38.54 19.84
C PHE A 94 -24.80 37.89 20.56
N GLU A 95 -23.58 38.06 20.06
CA GLU A 95 -22.34 37.61 20.69
C GLU A 95 -22.12 38.31 22.05
N TRP A 96 -22.23 39.64 22.09
CA TRP A 96 -22.18 40.41 23.35
C TRP A 96 -23.33 40.06 24.31
N ALA A 97 -24.54 39.81 23.80
CA ALA A 97 -25.66 39.37 24.61
C ALA A 97 -25.41 37.99 25.25
N LEU A 98 -24.81 37.06 24.50
CA LEU A 98 -24.43 35.72 24.97
C LEU A 98 -23.45 35.83 26.15
N VAL A 99 -22.40 36.67 26.03
CA VAL A 99 -21.45 36.94 27.14
C VAL A 99 -22.17 37.54 28.36
N LEU A 100 -23.07 38.50 28.17
CA LEU A 100 -23.82 39.13 29.27
C LEU A 100 -24.74 38.15 30.00
N PHE A 101 -25.44 37.25 29.28
CA PHE A 101 -26.29 36.24 29.91
C PHE A 101 -25.48 35.20 30.70
N ASP A 102 -24.27 34.89 30.24
CA ASP A 102 -23.40 33.90 30.85
C ASP A 102 -22.71 34.42 32.13
N VAL A 103 -22.15 35.63 32.07
CA VAL A 103 -21.66 36.35 33.27
C VAL A 103 -22.81 36.57 34.26
N GLY A 104 -24.00 36.92 33.76
CA GLY A 104 -25.22 37.01 34.57
C GLY A 104 -25.58 35.69 35.25
N PHE A 105 -25.49 34.56 34.54
CA PHE A 105 -25.79 33.23 35.07
C PHE A 105 -24.87 32.84 36.23
N ASP A 106 -23.56 33.04 36.06
CA ASP A 106 -22.58 32.75 37.11
C ASP A 106 -22.71 33.73 38.30
N ALA A 107 -23.05 35.01 38.05
CA ALA A 107 -23.32 36.01 39.10
C ALA A 107 -24.52 35.66 39.99
N VAL A 108 -25.50 34.86 39.52
CA VAL A 108 -26.59 34.34 40.37
C VAL A 108 -26.08 33.55 41.58
N THR A 109 -24.86 33.00 41.51
CA THR A 109 -24.22 32.28 42.62
C THR A 109 -24.04 33.15 43.87
N ALA A 110 -23.99 34.48 43.74
CA ALA A 110 -24.03 35.38 44.88
C ALA A 110 -25.31 35.20 45.75
N LEU A 111 -26.44 34.80 45.15
CA LEU A 111 -27.70 34.51 45.88
C LEU A 111 -27.65 33.18 46.65
N ASP A 112 -26.78 32.24 46.28
CA ASP A 112 -26.58 31.01 47.05
C ASP A 112 -25.69 31.26 48.27
N PHE A 113 -24.69 32.12 48.13
CA PHE A 113 -23.81 32.54 49.23
C PHE A 113 -24.47 33.48 50.25
N GLN A 114 -25.68 34.02 49.98
CA GLN A 114 -26.42 34.86 50.94
C GLN A 114 -26.74 34.13 52.27
N ASN A 115 -26.83 32.80 52.25
CA ASN A 115 -27.07 31.97 53.44
C ASN A 115 -25.84 31.13 53.82
N PHE A 116 -24.63 31.58 53.48
CA PHE A 116 -23.39 30.84 53.77
C PHE A 116 -23.03 30.88 55.26
N GLU A 117 -23.22 29.76 55.96
CA GLU A 117 -22.86 29.59 57.36
C GLU A 117 -21.60 28.71 57.51
N LEU A 118 -20.51 29.28 58.03
CA LEU A 118 -19.26 28.55 58.29
C LEU A 118 -19.33 27.83 59.65
N VAL A 119 -19.98 26.66 59.69
CA VAL A 119 -20.07 25.86 60.92
C VAL A 119 -18.77 25.07 61.16
N VAL A 120 -17.93 25.55 62.08
CA VAL A 120 -16.77 24.80 62.57
C VAL A 120 -17.25 23.66 63.48
N ARG A 121 -17.18 22.42 62.98
CA ARG A 121 -17.48 21.22 63.78
C ARG A 121 -16.21 20.62 64.37
N ASP A 122 -16.19 20.48 65.69
CA ASP A 122 -15.19 19.67 66.38
C ASP A 122 -15.33 18.19 65.98
N VAL A 123 -14.23 17.62 65.48
CA VAL A 123 -14.15 16.25 64.99
C VAL A 123 -13.92 15.24 66.13
N ASN A 124 -13.61 15.71 67.35
CA ASN A 124 -13.30 14.87 68.51
C ASN A 124 -14.51 14.52 69.40
N GLY A 125 -15.73 14.94 69.01
CA GLY A 125 -16.96 14.21 69.28
C GLY A 125 -17.57 14.26 70.68
N PHE A 126 -18.36 15.30 70.96
CA PHE A 126 -19.36 15.31 72.04
C PHE A 126 -20.71 15.94 71.62
N SER A 127 -21.27 15.53 70.47
CA SER A 127 -22.68 15.80 70.13
C SER A 127 -23.26 14.78 69.15
N ARG A 128 -24.27 14.00 69.57
CA ARG A 128 -25.06 13.12 68.71
C ARG A 128 -26.31 13.85 68.20
N GLY A 129 -26.13 14.71 67.20
CA GLY A 129 -27.23 15.34 66.46
C GLY A 129 -27.65 14.53 65.24
N SER A 130 -28.70 13.70 65.38
CA SER A 130 -29.26 12.91 64.26
C SER A 130 -30.49 13.59 63.66
N THR A 131 -30.32 14.26 62.51
CA THR A 131 -31.44 14.72 61.68
C THR A 131 -31.05 14.65 60.20
N LYS A 132 -31.39 13.52 59.53
CA LYS A 132 -31.47 13.50 58.06
C LYS A 132 -32.72 14.28 57.65
N THR A 133 -32.54 15.33 56.86
CA THR A 133 -33.59 16.24 56.41
C THR A 133 -34.44 15.60 55.32
N VAL A 134 -35.66 16.11 55.11
CA VAL A 134 -36.51 15.67 53.97
C VAL A 134 -35.84 15.98 52.62
N VAL A 135 -35.03 17.04 52.56
CA VAL A 135 -34.18 17.40 51.42
C VAL A 135 -33.20 16.28 51.07
N ASP A 136 -32.54 15.65 52.07
CA ASP A 136 -31.59 14.57 51.84
C ASP A 136 -32.25 13.33 51.19
N LYS A 137 -33.52 13.07 51.53
CA LYS A 137 -34.31 11.98 50.94
C LYS A 137 -34.80 12.29 49.51
N LEU A 138 -35.10 13.55 49.21
CA LEU A 138 -35.46 13.97 47.84
C LEU A 138 -34.23 13.96 46.91
N VAL A 139 -33.06 14.36 47.42
CA VAL A 139 -31.78 14.23 46.73
C VAL A 139 -31.40 12.76 46.50
N GLU A 140 -31.65 11.85 47.45
CA GLU A 140 -31.51 10.40 47.22
C GLU A 140 -32.45 9.90 46.10
N TYR A 141 -33.66 10.46 45.94
CA TYR A 141 -34.63 10.03 44.93
C TYR A 141 -34.31 10.52 43.50
N GLU A 142 -33.75 11.71 43.33
CA GLU A 142 -33.29 12.16 42.00
C GLU A 142 -31.96 11.50 41.58
N LYS A 143 -31.15 11.04 42.54
CA LYS A 143 -29.92 10.27 42.30
C LYS A 143 -30.14 8.89 41.68
N ASP A 144 -31.34 8.33 41.74
CA ASP A 144 -31.66 7.04 41.10
C ASP A 144 -31.72 7.12 39.56
N LYS A 145 -31.67 8.32 38.95
CA LYS A 145 -31.47 8.47 37.50
C LYS A 145 -30.02 8.17 37.11
N PRO A 146 -29.73 7.37 36.06
CA PRO A 146 -28.37 6.94 35.71
C PRO A 146 -27.42 8.09 35.33
N ILE A 147 -27.96 9.24 34.90
CA ILE A 147 -27.18 10.45 34.59
C ILE A 147 -26.77 11.20 35.86
N GLY A 148 -27.58 11.20 36.92
CA GLY A 148 -27.24 11.84 38.19
C GLY A 148 -26.05 11.15 38.87
N THR A 149 -25.99 9.81 38.79
CA THR A 149 -24.88 9.00 39.33
C THR A 149 -23.57 9.11 38.56
N LEU A 150 -23.54 9.70 37.36
CA LEU A 150 -22.30 10.07 36.66
C LEU A 150 -21.67 11.33 37.26
N LEU A 151 -22.48 12.33 37.59
CA LEU A 151 -22.03 13.68 37.97
C LEU A 151 -21.59 13.81 39.44
N ASP A 152 -22.03 12.90 40.31
CA ASP A 152 -21.83 12.92 41.77
C ASP A 152 -20.53 12.22 42.24
N GLN A 153 -19.66 11.78 41.32
CA GLN A 153 -18.51 10.93 41.66
C GLN A 153 -17.21 11.72 41.92
N ARG A 154 -16.44 11.27 42.91
CA ARG A 154 -15.09 11.79 43.19
C ARG A 154 -14.09 11.30 42.15
N PHE A 155 -13.82 12.14 41.15
CA PHE A 155 -12.72 11.96 40.20
C PHE A 155 -11.38 11.81 40.93
N THR A 156 -10.55 10.83 40.53
CA THR A 156 -9.18 10.68 41.01
C THR A 156 -8.21 10.63 39.83
N TRP A 157 -7.10 11.36 39.91
CA TRP A 157 -6.06 11.35 38.87
C TRP A 157 -5.50 9.95 38.62
N ASN A 158 -5.40 9.11 39.64
CA ASN A 158 -4.92 7.74 39.48
C ASN A 158 -5.84 6.88 38.61
N ASP A 159 -7.15 6.96 38.79
CA ASP A 159 -8.12 6.21 37.96
C ASP A 159 -8.15 6.74 36.52
N THR A 160 -8.02 8.06 36.33
CA THR A 160 -7.89 8.67 34.99
C THR A 160 -6.63 8.20 34.28
N PHE A 161 -5.47 8.22 34.93
CA PHE A 161 -4.22 7.72 34.34
C PHE A 161 -4.25 6.21 34.08
N ASP A 162 -4.97 5.42 34.89
CA ASP A 162 -5.20 4.01 34.61
C ASP A 162 -6.04 3.83 33.34
N ALA A 163 -7.16 4.56 33.21
CA ALA A 163 -8.03 4.49 32.03
C ALA A 163 -7.31 4.94 30.74
N VAL A 164 -6.56 6.05 30.79
CA VAL A 164 -5.76 6.55 29.66
C VAL A 164 -4.68 5.52 29.26
N ALA A 165 -3.96 4.95 30.22
CA ALA A 165 -2.95 3.94 29.93
C ALA A 165 -3.54 2.65 29.34
N ASP A 166 -4.66 2.19 29.89
CA ASP A 166 -5.37 1.01 29.38
C ASP A 166 -5.89 1.24 27.96
N THR A 167 -6.53 2.38 27.68
CA THR A 167 -6.99 2.77 26.34
C THR A 167 -5.83 2.95 25.36
N TYR A 168 -4.69 3.50 25.79
CA TYR A 168 -3.51 3.64 24.93
C TYR A 168 -2.89 2.27 24.58
N ASN A 169 -2.87 1.31 25.51
CA ASN A 169 -2.48 -0.07 25.21
C ASN A 169 -3.46 -0.74 24.21
N GLY A 170 -4.74 -0.36 24.26
CA GLY A 170 -5.74 -0.73 23.25
C GLY A 170 -5.46 -0.11 21.87
N PHE A 171 -5.14 1.19 21.83
CA PHE A 171 -4.70 1.90 20.62
C PHE A 171 -3.49 1.22 19.96
N VAL A 172 -2.47 0.88 20.76
CA VAL A 172 -1.28 0.14 20.30
C VAL A 172 -1.63 -1.23 19.70
N PHE A 173 -2.58 -1.97 20.27
CA PHE A 173 -3.08 -3.22 19.67
C PHE A 173 -3.67 -2.98 18.26
N TRP A 174 -4.53 -1.97 18.11
CA TRP A 174 -5.19 -1.67 16.84
C TRP A 174 -4.23 -1.12 15.79
N SER A 175 -3.28 -0.27 16.17
CA SER A 175 -2.20 0.20 15.30
C SER A 175 -1.37 -0.97 14.73
N MET A 176 -0.98 -1.94 15.57
CA MET A 176 -0.23 -3.10 15.10
C MET A 176 -1.08 -4.02 14.22
N LEU A 177 -2.34 -4.31 14.61
CA LEU A 177 -3.23 -5.19 13.84
C LEU A 177 -3.52 -4.63 12.44
N THR A 178 -3.81 -3.32 12.34
CA THR A 178 -4.08 -2.64 11.06
C THR A 178 -2.84 -2.54 10.17
N SER A 179 -1.64 -2.40 10.75
CA SER A 179 -0.40 -2.37 9.97
C SER A 179 -0.02 -3.69 9.30
N LEU A 180 -0.53 -4.83 9.81
CA LEU A 180 -0.17 -6.15 9.30
C LEU A 180 -0.64 -6.35 7.86
N GLY A 181 -1.83 -5.86 7.52
CA GLY A 181 -2.35 -5.91 6.15
C GLY A 181 -1.38 -5.23 5.18
N VAL A 182 -1.06 -3.97 5.45
CA VAL A 182 -0.16 -3.14 4.62
C VAL A 182 1.20 -3.82 4.42
N CYS A 183 1.81 -4.32 5.50
CA CYS A 183 3.11 -4.98 5.44
C CYS A 183 3.09 -6.34 4.73
N VAL A 184 1.94 -7.02 4.69
CA VAL A 184 1.77 -8.27 3.94
C VAL A 184 1.52 -7.96 2.46
N TRP A 185 0.65 -7.01 2.15
CA TRP A 185 0.21 -6.70 0.78
C TRP A 185 1.33 -6.27 -0.16
N TYR A 186 2.34 -5.60 0.38
CA TYR A 186 3.56 -5.25 -0.36
C TYR A 186 4.09 -6.43 -1.20
N PHE A 187 4.14 -7.65 -0.65
CA PHE A 187 4.74 -8.79 -1.37
C PHE A 187 3.89 -9.28 -2.56
N PRO A 188 2.58 -9.58 -2.43
CA PRO A 188 1.70 -9.86 -3.57
C PRO A 188 1.79 -8.84 -4.71
N LEU A 189 1.89 -7.55 -4.37
CA LEU A 189 2.01 -6.43 -5.31
C LEU A 189 3.24 -6.61 -6.21
N TRP A 190 4.43 -6.80 -5.62
CA TRP A 190 5.68 -6.97 -6.38
C TRP A 190 5.88 -8.36 -7.01
N TYR A 191 5.21 -9.40 -6.51
CA TYR A 191 5.27 -10.76 -7.08
C TYR A 191 4.13 -11.07 -8.07
N MET A 192 3.15 -10.17 -8.22
CA MET A 192 1.93 -10.34 -9.03
C MET A 192 1.23 -11.69 -8.77
N GLY A 193 1.11 -12.07 -7.50
CA GLY A 193 0.55 -13.35 -7.07
C GLY A 193 0.93 -13.76 -5.65
N ILE A 194 0.60 -15.00 -5.26
CA ILE A 194 0.91 -15.53 -3.92
C ILE A 194 2.42 -15.69 -3.72
N SER A 195 2.99 -14.87 -2.84
CA SER A 195 4.41 -14.79 -2.53
C SER A 195 4.88 -15.77 -1.45
N GLY A 196 3.96 -16.30 -0.65
CA GLY A 196 4.20 -17.07 0.57
C GLY A 196 4.26 -16.22 1.85
N TYR A 197 4.42 -14.90 1.75
CA TYR A 197 4.41 -13.99 2.91
C TYR A 197 3.00 -13.79 3.50
N GLU A 198 1.94 -14.16 2.76
CA GLU A 198 0.55 -14.08 3.21
C GLU A 198 0.29 -14.96 4.44
N VAL A 199 1.14 -15.96 4.69
CA VAL A 199 1.13 -16.77 5.91
C VAL A 199 1.25 -15.93 7.19
N PHE A 200 1.83 -14.73 7.12
CA PHE A 200 1.92 -13.82 8.27
C PHE A 200 0.56 -13.31 8.77
N VAL A 201 -0.52 -13.41 7.99
CA VAL A 201 -1.90 -13.20 8.48
C VAL A 201 -2.21 -14.13 9.66
N MET A 202 -1.62 -15.33 9.70
CA MET A 202 -1.76 -16.29 10.81
C MET A 202 -1.10 -15.85 12.12
N SER A 203 -0.39 -14.71 12.16
CA SER A 203 0.18 -14.17 13.40
C SER A 203 -0.89 -13.96 14.49
N THR A 204 -2.12 -13.64 14.10
CA THR A 204 -3.25 -13.38 15.01
C THR A 204 -3.73 -14.61 15.80
N VAL A 205 -3.48 -15.85 15.33
CA VAL A 205 -4.00 -17.08 15.98
C VAL A 205 -3.19 -17.55 17.19
N SER A 206 -2.20 -16.75 17.63
CA SER A 206 -1.36 -17.03 18.80
C SER A 206 -2.09 -17.40 20.11
N PRO A 207 -3.36 -16.99 20.38
CA PRO A 207 -4.07 -17.44 21.58
C PRO A 207 -4.30 -18.96 21.67
N TYR A 208 -4.12 -19.72 20.57
CA TYR A 208 -4.08 -21.19 20.64
C TYR A 208 -3.01 -21.72 21.61
N PHE A 209 -1.86 -21.03 21.75
CA PHE A 209 -0.82 -21.42 22.72
C PHE A 209 -1.31 -21.36 24.18
N LEU A 210 -2.34 -20.57 24.49
CA LEU A 210 -2.99 -20.56 25.81
C LEU A 210 -3.79 -21.85 26.11
N GLY A 211 -3.93 -22.76 25.14
CA GLY A 211 -4.43 -24.12 25.37
C GLY A 211 -3.44 -24.96 26.19
N ILE A 212 -2.14 -24.72 25.98
CA ILE A 212 -1.05 -25.42 26.66
C ILE A 212 -0.97 -24.93 28.11
N GLY A 213 -1.43 -25.75 29.06
CA GLY A 213 -1.59 -25.37 30.47
C GLY A 213 -0.35 -24.72 31.13
N PRO A 214 0.88 -25.29 30.98
CA PRO A 214 2.11 -24.67 31.47
C PRO A 214 2.41 -23.30 30.83
N PHE A 215 2.28 -23.20 29.50
CA PHE A 215 2.54 -21.96 28.77
C PHE A 215 1.54 -20.86 29.13
N ARG A 216 0.25 -21.20 29.26
CA ARG A 216 -0.78 -20.27 29.75
C ARG A 216 -0.43 -19.68 31.12
N ARG A 217 0.07 -20.50 32.05
CA ARG A 217 0.51 -20.02 33.37
C ARG A 217 1.74 -19.10 33.27
N LEU A 218 2.69 -19.42 32.38
CA LEU A 218 3.87 -18.60 32.12
C LEU A 218 3.49 -17.22 31.56
N VAL A 219 2.62 -17.17 30.56
CA VAL A 219 2.13 -15.92 29.93
C VAL A 219 1.38 -15.06 30.94
N ILE A 220 0.40 -15.63 31.66
CA ILE A 220 -0.41 -14.86 32.65
C ILE A 220 0.47 -14.32 33.78
N ARG A 221 1.46 -15.09 34.25
CA ARG A 221 2.40 -14.64 35.30
C ARG A 221 3.31 -13.50 34.82
N ASN A 222 3.66 -13.46 33.54
CA ASN A 222 4.60 -12.50 32.96
C ASN A 222 3.93 -11.58 31.91
N ILE A 223 2.65 -11.25 32.13
CA ILE A 223 1.82 -10.56 31.13
C ILE A 223 2.42 -9.22 30.67
N ARG A 224 3.08 -8.50 31.58
CA ARG A 224 3.86 -7.29 31.29
C ARG A 224 4.96 -7.53 30.24
N THR A 225 5.70 -8.62 30.36
CA THR A 225 6.77 -8.96 29.42
C THR A 225 6.20 -9.27 28.04
N VAL A 226 5.03 -9.93 27.95
CA VAL A 226 4.39 -10.22 26.66
C VAL A 226 3.86 -8.94 25.99
N HIS A 227 3.31 -7.99 26.76
CA HIS A 227 3.02 -6.66 26.22
C HIS A 227 4.28 -5.94 25.74
N PHE A 228 5.40 -5.95 26.49
CA PHE A 228 6.65 -5.36 26.01
C PHE A 228 7.20 -6.03 24.74
N LEU A 229 7.12 -7.37 24.64
CA LEU A 229 7.51 -8.10 23.42
C LEU A 229 6.66 -7.69 22.21
N SER A 230 5.40 -7.31 22.40
CA SER A 230 4.54 -6.82 21.31
C SER A 230 5.03 -5.49 20.71
N LEU A 231 5.72 -4.63 21.49
CA LEU A 231 6.26 -3.36 20.98
C LEU A 231 7.34 -3.53 19.89
N SER A 232 7.83 -4.76 19.67
CA SER A 232 8.60 -5.11 18.47
C SER A 232 7.91 -4.67 17.16
N GLY A 233 6.57 -4.80 17.08
CA GLY A 233 5.81 -4.37 15.92
C GLY A 233 5.86 -2.86 15.68
N LEU A 234 5.87 -2.05 16.75
CA LEU A 234 6.08 -0.60 16.64
C LEU A 234 7.54 -0.26 16.33
N LEU A 235 8.50 -1.00 16.85
CA LEU A 235 9.93 -0.83 16.56
C LEU A 235 10.33 -1.20 15.13
N ALA A 236 9.45 -1.85 14.36
CA ALA A 236 9.76 -2.31 13.01
C ALA A 236 10.04 -1.16 12.01
N TYR A 237 9.62 0.08 12.30
CA TYR A 237 10.03 1.26 11.51
C TYR A 237 11.54 1.55 11.52
N LEU A 238 12.32 0.90 12.41
CA LEU A 238 13.79 0.99 12.36
C LEU A 238 14.41 0.01 11.36
N ILE A 239 13.60 -0.81 10.69
CA ILE A 239 14.04 -1.88 9.79
C ILE A 239 13.71 -1.51 8.34
N VAL A 240 14.74 -1.15 7.57
CA VAL A 240 14.59 -0.79 6.15
C VAL A 240 14.13 -1.99 5.31
N ARG A 241 14.73 -3.18 5.46
CA ARG A 241 14.41 -4.34 4.62
C ARG A 241 12.94 -4.82 4.81
N PRO A 242 12.06 -4.80 3.79
CA PRO A 242 10.64 -5.11 3.93
C PRO A 242 10.34 -6.46 4.60
N ALA A 243 11.02 -7.55 4.19
CA ALA A 243 10.77 -8.89 4.73
C ALA A 243 11.11 -9.00 6.24
N ALA A 244 12.13 -8.27 6.70
CA ALA A 244 12.50 -8.22 8.11
C ALA A 244 11.54 -7.33 8.91
N ARG A 245 11.05 -6.23 8.31
CA ARG A 245 9.99 -5.38 8.87
C ARG A 245 8.71 -6.19 9.08
N LEU A 246 8.21 -6.89 8.06
CA LEU A 246 7.04 -7.76 8.16
C LEU A 246 7.21 -8.85 9.23
N ALA A 247 8.38 -9.51 9.30
CA ALA A 247 8.63 -10.53 10.32
C ALA A 247 8.50 -9.99 11.76
N LEU A 248 8.98 -8.76 12.00
CA LEU A 248 8.90 -8.12 13.32
C LEU A 248 7.48 -7.61 13.63
N VAL A 249 6.75 -7.10 12.63
CA VAL A 249 5.32 -6.75 12.74
C VAL A 249 4.47 -7.98 13.06
N GLY A 250 4.66 -9.08 12.35
CA GLY A 250 3.98 -10.35 12.60
C GLY A 250 4.26 -10.90 14.01
N PHE A 251 5.51 -10.84 14.47
CA PHE A 251 5.84 -11.19 15.86
C PHE A 251 5.15 -10.25 16.86
N GLY A 252 5.14 -8.94 16.61
CA GLY A 252 4.42 -7.95 17.45
C GLY A 252 2.92 -8.22 17.55
N VAL A 253 2.26 -8.49 16.41
CA VAL A 253 0.84 -8.86 16.34
C VAL A 253 0.57 -10.16 17.10
N SER A 254 1.40 -11.18 16.90
CA SER A 254 1.32 -12.45 17.63
C SER A 254 1.41 -12.25 19.14
N MET A 255 2.34 -11.41 19.62
CA MET A 255 2.47 -11.12 21.04
C MET A 255 1.29 -10.29 21.59
N THR A 256 0.74 -9.33 20.84
CA THR A 256 -0.40 -8.53 21.34
C THR A 256 -1.71 -9.32 21.38
N CYS A 257 -2.00 -10.16 20.37
CA CYS A 257 -3.16 -11.06 20.38
C CYS A 257 -3.08 -12.04 21.57
N LEU A 258 -1.88 -12.56 21.85
CA LEU A 258 -1.62 -13.43 23.00
C LEU A 258 -1.81 -12.68 24.33
N ALA A 259 -1.29 -11.46 24.44
CA ALA A 259 -1.36 -10.64 25.66
C ALA A 259 -2.80 -10.22 26.00
N TRP A 260 -3.58 -9.72 25.03
CA TRP A 260 -4.97 -9.31 25.26
C TRP A 260 -5.86 -10.51 25.61
N SER A 261 -5.73 -11.62 24.88
CA SER A 261 -6.46 -12.86 25.17
C SER A 261 -6.13 -13.43 26.56
N ALA A 262 -4.85 -13.39 26.96
CA ALA A 262 -4.41 -13.81 28.29
C ALA A 262 -4.89 -12.84 29.38
N THR A 263 -4.95 -11.54 29.12
CA THR A 263 -5.44 -10.52 30.07
C THR A 263 -6.93 -10.68 30.34
N TRP A 264 -7.76 -10.80 29.29
CA TRP A 264 -9.19 -11.05 29.46
C TRP A 264 -9.45 -12.37 30.19
N TYR A 265 -8.73 -13.44 29.84
CA TYR A 265 -8.87 -14.72 30.53
C TYR A 265 -8.38 -14.67 31.99
N ALA A 266 -7.33 -13.90 32.31
CA ALA A 266 -6.85 -13.73 33.68
C ALA A 266 -7.86 -12.98 34.57
N GLU A 267 -8.46 -11.91 34.05
CA GLU A 267 -9.43 -11.07 34.77
C GLU A 267 -10.85 -11.68 34.84
N ARG A 268 -11.11 -12.87 34.26
CA ARG A 268 -12.44 -13.53 34.26
C ARG A 268 -13.07 -13.71 35.65
N GLY A 269 -12.26 -13.78 36.71
CA GLY A 269 -12.72 -13.85 38.09
C GLY A 269 -13.24 -12.52 38.67
N ASN A 270 -12.96 -11.39 38.00
CA ASN A 270 -13.38 -10.05 38.40
C ASN A 270 -14.14 -9.37 37.23
N PRO A 271 -15.48 -9.53 37.16
CA PRO A 271 -16.27 -9.02 36.05
C PRO A 271 -16.11 -7.52 35.79
N VAL A 272 -15.92 -6.71 36.84
CA VAL A 272 -15.75 -5.25 36.70
C VAL A 272 -14.43 -4.91 36.00
N ARG A 273 -13.33 -5.56 36.39
CA ARG A 273 -12.03 -5.36 35.72
C ARG A 273 -12.05 -5.88 34.29
N LEU A 274 -12.64 -7.04 34.05
CA LEU A 274 -12.79 -7.59 32.70
C LEU A 274 -13.59 -6.64 31.80
N GLU A 275 -14.67 -6.04 32.30
CA GLU A 275 -15.42 -5.01 31.57
C GLU A 275 -14.57 -3.77 31.27
N HIS A 276 -13.77 -3.28 32.23
CA HIS A 276 -12.84 -2.16 31.97
C HIS A 276 -11.75 -2.52 30.95
N ARG A 277 -11.22 -3.74 30.96
CA ARG A 277 -10.27 -4.20 29.92
C ARG A 277 -10.91 -4.30 28.54
N ALA A 278 -12.14 -4.80 28.45
CA ALA A 278 -12.88 -4.85 27.19
C ALA A 278 -13.20 -3.44 26.67
N LEU A 279 -13.58 -2.52 27.57
CA LEU A 279 -13.82 -1.11 27.28
C LEU A 279 -12.56 -0.43 26.73
N ALA A 280 -11.44 -0.55 27.45
CA ALA A 280 -10.17 0.03 27.04
C ALA A 280 -9.73 -0.40 25.64
N TRP A 281 -9.92 -1.68 25.31
CA TRP A 281 -9.61 -2.22 23.99
C TRP A 281 -10.48 -1.63 22.87
N ILE A 282 -11.79 -1.48 23.06
CA ILE A 282 -12.68 -0.87 22.05
C ILE A 282 -12.55 0.67 22.01
N ALA A 283 -12.30 1.33 23.14
CA ALA A 283 -11.94 2.75 23.17
C ALA A 283 -10.60 3.01 22.46
N GLY A 284 -9.68 2.05 22.50
CA GLY A 284 -8.44 2.06 21.73
C GLY A 284 -8.64 2.03 20.22
N LEU A 285 -9.69 1.34 19.73
CA LEU A 285 -10.09 1.40 18.31
C LEU A 285 -10.55 2.80 17.93
N ILE A 286 -11.42 3.42 18.76
CA ILE A 286 -11.88 4.79 18.51
C ILE A 286 -10.70 5.77 18.52
N LEU A 287 -9.78 5.65 19.49
CA LEU A 287 -8.58 6.47 19.52
C LEU A 287 -7.69 6.24 18.29
N SER A 288 -7.61 5.01 17.77
CA SER A 288 -6.89 4.71 16.52
C SER A 288 -7.58 5.29 15.28
N SER A 289 -8.91 5.24 15.23
CA SER A 289 -9.72 5.82 14.15
C SER A 289 -9.66 7.35 14.16
N VAL A 290 -9.70 7.98 15.35
CA VAL A 290 -9.50 9.43 15.52
C VAL A 290 -8.07 9.86 15.20
N ALA A 291 -7.06 9.08 15.57
CA ALA A 291 -5.68 9.34 15.16
C ALA A 291 -5.55 9.28 13.63
N LYS A 292 -6.09 8.23 12.98
CA LYS A 292 -6.12 8.16 11.51
C LYS A 292 -6.89 9.34 10.90
N PHE A 293 -8.03 9.73 11.48
CA PHE A 293 -8.81 10.89 11.03
C PHE A 293 -8.04 12.23 11.16
N ALA A 294 -7.15 12.38 12.14
CA ALA A 294 -6.25 13.53 12.26
C ALA A 294 -5.06 13.50 11.29
N PHE A 295 -4.63 12.31 10.86
CA PHE A 295 -3.46 12.08 10.01
C PHE A 295 -3.84 11.56 8.62
N HIS A 296 -4.93 12.08 8.04
CA HIS A 296 -5.40 11.77 6.68
C HIS A 296 -5.44 10.26 6.38
N THR A 297 -6.07 9.51 7.28
CA THR A 297 -6.23 8.04 7.31
C THR A 297 -4.95 7.21 7.56
N ASN A 298 -3.76 7.80 7.65
CA ASN A 298 -2.57 7.06 8.09
C ASN A 298 -2.52 6.99 9.62
N ASN A 299 -2.13 5.84 10.20
CA ASN A 299 -1.87 5.79 11.64
C ASN A 299 -0.43 6.26 11.90
N PRO A 300 -0.22 7.32 12.71
CA PRO A 300 1.10 7.93 12.87
C PRO A 300 2.11 7.06 13.60
N ILE A 301 1.71 5.91 14.18
CA ILE A 301 2.64 4.96 14.83
C ILE A 301 2.79 3.64 14.05
N TRP A 302 2.39 3.61 12.77
CA TRP A 302 2.58 2.44 11.91
C TRP A 302 4.06 2.20 11.55
N PRO A 303 4.45 0.93 11.36
CA PRO A 303 5.80 0.54 10.96
C PRO A 303 6.19 0.99 9.54
N VAL A 304 5.22 1.38 8.70
CA VAL A 304 5.44 1.97 7.36
C VAL A 304 5.54 3.50 7.37
N MET A 305 5.53 4.10 8.57
CA MET A 305 5.77 5.54 8.78
C MET A 305 7.16 5.77 9.37
N HIS A 306 7.70 6.98 9.23
CA HIS A 306 8.91 7.51 9.86
C HIS A 306 8.84 9.04 9.86
N ASP A 307 9.72 9.71 10.60
CA ASP A 307 9.66 11.17 10.82
C ASP A 307 9.44 11.98 9.51
N ALA A 308 10.18 11.67 8.45
CA ALA A 308 10.09 12.37 7.16
C ALA A 308 8.81 12.10 6.33
N ASN A 309 8.08 10.99 6.54
CA ASN A 309 6.74 10.81 5.95
C ASN A 309 5.59 11.13 6.94
N GLY A 310 5.92 11.69 8.12
CA GLY A 310 4.95 12.16 9.12
C GLY A 310 4.65 11.15 10.25
N GLY A 311 5.47 10.11 10.40
CA GLY A 311 5.40 9.16 11.51
C GLY A 311 5.83 9.78 12.85
N TRP A 312 5.08 9.47 13.92
CA TRP A 312 5.34 9.85 15.31
C TRP A 312 5.83 8.66 16.16
N ASN A 313 6.46 7.67 15.52
CA ASN A 313 6.81 6.37 16.11
C ASN A 313 7.58 6.47 17.43
N LYS A 314 8.51 7.43 17.56
CA LYS A 314 9.31 7.66 18.78
C LYS A 314 8.42 8.04 19.98
N LEU A 315 7.52 9.00 19.79
CA LEU A 315 6.54 9.43 20.79
C LEU A 315 5.55 8.30 21.07
N GLY A 316 5.07 7.64 20.01
CA GLY A 316 4.16 6.52 20.08
C GLY A 316 4.68 5.38 20.98
N LEU A 317 5.94 4.99 20.76
CA LEU A 317 6.65 3.98 21.53
C LEU A 317 6.90 4.41 22.99
N ALA A 318 7.30 5.66 23.22
CA ALA A 318 7.51 6.18 24.58
C ALA A 318 6.23 6.13 25.41
N LEU A 319 5.10 6.58 24.83
CA LEU A 319 3.78 6.48 25.45
C LEU A 319 3.34 5.02 25.64
N ALA A 320 3.67 4.11 24.72
CA ALA A 320 3.38 2.68 24.84
C ALA A 320 4.15 2.02 25.99
N ILE A 321 5.42 2.39 26.19
CA ILE A 321 6.23 1.90 27.32
C ILE A 321 5.62 2.35 28.65
N LEU A 322 5.26 3.64 28.77
CA LEU A 322 4.61 4.19 29.96
C LEU A 322 3.24 3.56 30.21
N SER A 323 2.44 3.35 29.16
CA SER A 323 1.11 2.73 29.26
C SER A 323 1.19 1.28 29.71
N ILE A 324 2.16 0.50 29.24
CA ILE A 324 2.37 -0.89 29.67
C ILE A 324 2.81 -0.95 31.14
N PHE A 325 3.74 -0.09 31.58
CA PHE A 325 4.13 -0.05 32.99
C PHE A 325 2.94 0.26 33.92
N ARG A 326 2.07 1.20 33.50
CA ARG A 326 0.88 1.61 34.28
C ARG A 326 -0.23 0.55 34.24
N SER A 327 -0.70 0.16 33.06
CA SER A 327 -1.80 -0.78 32.85
C SER A 327 -1.56 -2.14 33.53
N THR A 328 -0.32 -2.63 33.51
CA THR A 328 0.05 -3.92 34.10
C THR A 328 0.40 -3.85 35.60
N ARG A 329 0.32 -2.67 36.25
CA ARG A 329 0.58 -2.53 37.69
C ARG A 329 -0.48 -3.20 38.57
N GLN A 330 -1.74 -3.21 38.14
CA GLN A 330 -2.87 -3.67 38.97
C GLN A 330 -3.16 -5.18 38.90
N VAL A 331 -2.28 -5.97 38.27
CA VAL A 331 -2.44 -7.42 38.12
C VAL A 331 -2.18 -8.16 39.44
N GLN A 332 -3.11 -8.01 40.39
CA GLN A 332 -3.35 -9.04 41.39
C GLN A 332 -3.96 -10.24 40.68
N THR A 333 -3.09 -11.13 40.18
CA THR A 333 -3.45 -12.51 39.83
C THR A 333 -3.79 -13.26 41.12
N SER A 334 -4.97 -12.96 41.68
CA SER A 334 -5.55 -13.72 42.77
C SER A 334 -5.70 -15.17 42.32
N GLY A 335 -4.82 -16.04 42.78
CA GLY A 335 -4.88 -17.46 42.52
C GLY A 335 -6.19 -18.04 43.07
N GLY A 336 -6.80 -18.97 42.34
CA GLY A 336 -8.07 -19.59 42.72
C GLY A 336 -9.28 -18.99 42.01
N TYR A 337 -9.46 -19.35 40.73
CA TYR A 337 -10.80 -19.38 40.15
C TYR A 337 -11.48 -20.66 40.62
N GLU A 338 -12.36 -20.55 41.61
CA GLU A 338 -13.37 -21.59 41.82
C GLU A 338 -14.50 -21.40 40.79
N PRO A 339 -14.89 -22.46 40.04
CA PRO A 339 -16.00 -22.35 39.11
C PRO A 339 -17.31 -22.05 39.83
N ARG A 340 -17.87 -20.85 39.61
CA ARG A 340 -19.26 -20.54 40.01
C ARG A 340 -20.25 -21.28 39.11
N GLY A 341 -20.43 -22.57 39.38
CA GLY A 341 -21.39 -23.45 38.72
C GLY A 341 -20.98 -23.94 37.33
N LYS A 342 -21.86 -24.72 36.70
CA LYS A 342 -21.74 -25.08 35.28
C LYS A 342 -21.85 -23.81 34.43
N GLN A 343 -20.85 -23.55 33.61
CA GLN A 343 -20.88 -22.46 32.63
C GLN A 343 -21.99 -22.76 31.60
N SER A 344 -23.00 -21.89 31.54
CA SER A 344 -24.09 -21.99 30.56
C SER A 344 -23.65 -21.33 29.25
N GLY A 345 -23.57 -22.11 28.17
CA GLY A 345 -23.21 -21.63 26.83
C GLY A 345 -22.20 -22.54 26.13
N SER A 346 -21.85 -22.17 24.90
CA SER A 346 -20.89 -22.88 24.04
C SER A 346 -19.68 -22.00 23.76
N ALA A 347 -18.48 -22.58 23.95
CA ALA A 347 -17.23 -21.91 23.59
C ALA A 347 -17.10 -21.67 22.07
N ILE A 348 -17.72 -22.53 21.25
CA ILE A 348 -17.70 -22.42 19.79
C ILE A 348 -18.56 -21.23 19.34
N LEU A 349 -19.77 -21.07 19.91
CA LEU A 349 -20.62 -19.91 19.59
C LEU A 349 -19.98 -18.59 20.08
N ALA A 350 -19.27 -18.61 21.21
CA ALA A 350 -18.44 -17.48 21.63
C ALA A 350 -17.30 -17.18 20.64
N SER A 351 -16.66 -18.20 20.06
CA SER A 351 -15.62 -18.01 19.04
C SER A 351 -16.16 -17.39 17.75
N PHE A 352 -17.37 -17.78 17.31
CA PHE A 352 -18.06 -17.15 16.19
C PHE A 352 -18.38 -15.68 16.48
N GLY A 353 -18.94 -15.39 17.66
CA GLY A 353 -19.19 -14.02 18.09
C GLY A 353 -17.93 -13.15 18.10
N MET A 354 -16.80 -13.71 18.55
CA MET A 354 -15.52 -13.03 18.56
C MET A 354 -14.98 -12.80 17.13
N ALA A 355 -15.09 -13.79 16.24
CA ALA A 355 -14.65 -13.68 14.85
C ALA A 355 -15.41 -12.59 14.09
N GLY A 356 -16.75 -12.62 14.11
CA GLY A 356 -17.59 -11.62 13.45
C GLY A 356 -17.39 -10.22 14.01
N LEU A 357 -17.19 -10.09 15.33
CA LEU A 357 -16.90 -8.82 15.98
C LEU A 357 -15.52 -8.26 15.57
N ILE A 358 -14.43 -9.01 15.71
CA ILE A 358 -13.09 -8.51 15.36
C ILE A 358 -13.02 -8.19 13.87
N PHE A 359 -13.63 -9.02 13.02
CA PHE A 359 -13.69 -8.77 11.59
C PHE A 359 -14.41 -7.46 11.30
N GLY A 360 -15.65 -7.27 11.75
CA GLY A 360 -16.41 -6.05 11.46
C GLY A 360 -15.78 -4.78 12.05
N LEU A 361 -15.21 -4.86 13.25
CA LEU A 361 -14.44 -3.75 13.84
C LEU A 361 -13.22 -3.39 12.99
N HIS A 362 -12.54 -4.38 12.39
CA HIS A 362 -11.38 -4.14 11.55
C HIS A 362 -11.76 -3.67 10.13
N SER A 363 -12.66 -4.38 9.44
CA SER A 363 -13.02 -4.09 8.04
C SER A 363 -13.83 -2.81 7.85
N LEU A 364 -14.61 -2.39 8.85
CA LEU A 364 -15.52 -1.25 8.68
C LEU A 364 -15.22 -0.04 9.57
N LEU A 365 -14.57 -0.22 10.73
CA LEU A 365 -14.45 0.81 11.77
C LEU A 365 -13.01 1.15 12.20
N SER A 366 -12.00 0.55 11.56
CA SER A 366 -10.60 0.90 11.81
C SER A 366 -10.14 2.15 11.06
N ASP A 367 -11.02 2.74 10.25
CA ASP A 367 -10.97 4.12 9.78
C ASP A 367 -12.38 4.72 9.84
N SER A 368 -12.48 6.05 9.84
CA SER A 368 -13.77 6.73 9.88
C SER A 368 -14.43 6.91 8.50
N SER A 369 -13.66 6.82 7.41
CA SER A 369 -14.14 7.03 6.04
C SER A 369 -14.33 5.76 5.20
N THR A 370 -13.96 4.56 5.68
CA THR A 370 -14.17 3.30 4.93
C THR A 370 -15.60 3.15 4.44
N MET A 371 -16.59 3.25 5.33
CA MET A 371 -18.01 3.16 4.99
C MET A 371 -18.57 4.42 4.31
N ILE A 372 -17.79 5.49 4.18
CA ILE A 372 -18.14 6.66 3.37
C ILE A 372 -17.83 6.36 1.90
N LEU A 373 -16.64 5.81 1.60
CA LEU A 373 -16.28 5.43 0.23
C LEU A 373 -17.12 4.26 -0.31
N TRP A 374 -17.62 3.35 0.54
CA TRP A 374 -18.58 2.30 0.16
C TRP A 374 -19.93 2.82 -0.37
N VAL A 375 -20.25 4.10 -0.13
CA VAL A 375 -21.53 4.71 -0.54
C VAL A 375 -21.31 5.95 -1.41
N TRP A 376 -20.09 6.13 -1.90
CA TRP A 376 -19.68 7.24 -2.76
C TRP A 376 -20.08 6.96 -4.22
N GLU A 377 -20.57 8.00 -4.91
CA GLU A 377 -21.13 7.93 -6.27
C GLU A 377 -20.67 9.12 -7.14
N GLY A 378 -19.56 9.78 -6.76
CA GLY A 378 -19.01 10.93 -7.50
C GLY A 378 -19.79 12.24 -7.33
N PHE A 379 -19.72 13.08 -8.37
CA PHE A 379 -20.27 14.44 -8.42
C PHE A 379 -21.57 14.52 -9.24
N PRO A 380 -22.49 15.46 -8.92
CA PRO A 380 -22.46 16.38 -7.79
C PRO A 380 -22.63 15.64 -6.46
N VAL A 381 -21.91 16.08 -5.43
CA VAL A 381 -21.84 15.40 -4.13
C VAL A 381 -23.24 15.28 -3.49
N ARG A 382 -23.76 14.05 -3.45
CA ARG A 382 -25.08 13.69 -2.88
C ARG A 382 -24.99 12.92 -1.57
N GLY A 383 -23.80 12.54 -1.13
CA GLY A 383 -23.55 11.70 0.03
C GLY A 383 -22.58 12.33 1.04
N PRO A 384 -22.14 11.57 2.05
CA PRO A 384 -21.07 11.99 2.93
C PRO A 384 -19.73 12.12 2.18
N ILE A 385 -18.95 13.14 2.52
CA ILE A 385 -17.49 13.25 2.27
C ILE A 385 -16.68 12.93 3.54
N ALA A 386 -15.38 12.70 3.41
CA ALA A 386 -14.47 12.21 4.46
C ALA A 386 -14.65 12.85 5.86
N VAL A 387 -14.84 14.17 5.96
CA VAL A 387 -15.04 14.87 7.25
C VAL A 387 -16.26 14.40 8.05
N HIS A 388 -17.26 13.79 7.40
CA HIS A 388 -18.41 13.19 8.07
C HIS A 388 -18.06 11.93 8.87
N GLY A 389 -16.82 11.44 8.80
CA GLY A 389 -16.31 10.35 9.64
C GLY A 389 -16.49 10.59 11.14
N VAL A 390 -16.61 11.86 11.56
CA VAL A 390 -17.03 12.24 12.92
C VAL A 390 -18.36 11.62 13.35
N ALA A 391 -19.29 11.36 12.42
CA ALA A 391 -20.56 10.68 12.68
C ALA A 391 -20.38 9.17 12.87
N THR A 392 -19.48 8.52 12.10
CA THR A 392 -19.05 7.13 12.36
C THR A 392 -18.49 7.00 13.78
N ILE A 393 -17.57 7.90 14.15
CA ILE A 393 -16.95 7.96 15.47
C ILE A 393 -18.02 8.19 16.57
N PHE A 394 -18.98 9.08 16.35
CA PHE A 394 -20.11 9.31 17.26
C PHE A 394 -21.00 8.07 17.44
N ALA A 395 -21.28 7.32 16.37
CA ALA A 395 -22.01 6.06 16.44
C ALA A 395 -21.25 5.00 17.26
N MET A 396 -19.92 4.93 17.12
CA MET A 396 -19.07 4.04 17.92
C MET A 396 -19.09 4.41 19.41
N VAL A 397 -18.87 5.69 19.74
CA VAL A 397 -18.92 6.22 21.11
C VAL A 397 -20.30 5.95 21.75
N SER A 398 -21.38 6.26 21.02
CA SER A 398 -22.76 6.04 21.45
C SER A 398 -23.07 4.56 21.66
N GLY A 399 -22.50 3.67 20.82
CA GLY A 399 -22.61 2.23 20.96
C GLY A 399 -21.97 1.72 22.26
N ILE A 400 -20.71 2.12 22.53
CA ILE A 400 -20.01 1.75 23.77
C ILE A 400 -20.78 2.24 25.01
N ILE A 401 -21.19 3.51 25.02
CA ILE A 401 -21.97 4.10 26.11
C ILE A 401 -23.27 3.32 26.32
N SER A 402 -23.98 2.98 25.24
CA SER A 402 -25.21 2.17 25.30
C SER A 402 -24.98 0.76 25.86
N SER A 403 -23.80 0.17 25.62
CA SER A 403 -23.41 -1.12 26.19
C SER A 403 -23.39 -1.10 27.73
N PHE A 404 -23.01 0.02 28.35
CA PHE A 404 -23.00 0.17 29.81
C PHE A 404 -24.38 0.41 30.41
N TYR A 405 -25.15 1.34 29.85
CA TYR A 405 -26.42 1.77 30.45
C TYR A 405 -27.61 0.90 30.03
N TYR A 406 -27.56 0.31 28.82
CA TYR A 406 -28.70 -0.35 28.19
C TYR A 406 -28.37 -1.77 27.69
N ARG A 407 -27.42 -2.46 28.34
CA ARG A 407 -26.92 -3.79 27.95
C ARG A 407 -28.00 -4.78 27.53
N GLU A 408 -29.08 -4.88 28.31
CA GLU A 408 -30.21 -5.80 28.07
C GLU A 408 -30.97 -5.50 26.76
N ARG A 409 -30.98 -4.24 26.31
CA ARG A 409 -31.52 -3.84 25.00
C ARG A 409 -30.52 -4.09 23.87
N VAL A 410 -29.25 -3.75 24.09
CA VAL A 410 -28.14 -3.93 23.14
C VAL A 410 -27.93 -5.40 22.78
N THR A 411 -28.02 -6.31 23.75
CA THR A 411 -27.89 -7.76 23.53
C THR A 411 -29.20 -8.44 23.10
N SER A 412 -30.23 -7.67 22.73
CA SER A 412 -31.51 -8.22 22.28
C SER A 412 -31.46 -8.69 20.82
N ARG A 413 -32.32 -9.64 20.47
CA ARG A 413 -32.51 -10.07 19.07
C ARG A 413 -32.95 -8.90 18.17
N THR A 414 -33.69 -7.94 18.71
CA THR A 414 -34.10 -6.72 17.99
C THR A 414 -32.90 -5.84 17.63
N SER A 415 -31.93 -5.67 18.54
CA SER A 415 -30.70 -4.91 18.26
C SER A 415 -29.83 -5.59 17.20
N LEU A 416 -29.78 -6.92 17.20
CA LEU A 416 -29.13 -7.71 16.15
C LEU A 416 -29.84 -7.54 14.80
N LEU A 417 -31.18 -7.58 14.76
CA LEU A 417 -31.97 -7.33 13.54
C LEU A 417 -31.75 -5.91 12.99
N ILE A 418 -31.65 -4.89 13.86
CA ILE A 418 -31.31 -3.52 13.45
C ILE A 418 -29.90 -3.47 12.86
N SER A 419 -28.93 -4.17 13.46
CA SER A 419 -27.55 -4.23 12.95
C SER A 419 -27.49 -4.94 11.59
N ALA A 420 -28.26 -6.02 11.41
CA ALA A 420 -28.39 -6.74 10.15
C ALA A 420 -29.09 -5.90 9.07
N ALA A 421 -30.13 -5.15 9.43
CA ALA A 421 -30.78 -4.21 8.52
C ALA A 421 -29.84 -3.06 8.11
N GLY A 422 -29.00 -2.56 9.02
CA GLY A 422 -27.95 -1.60 8.71
C GLY A 422 -26.92 -2.15 7.72
N ALA A 423 -26.47 -3.40 7.92
CA ALA A 423 -25.54 -4.08 7.01
C ALA A 423 -26.14 -4.34 5.62
N PHE A 424 -27.44 -4.64 5.55
CA PHE A 424 -28.18 -4.70 4.29
C PHE A 424 -28.26 -3.31 3.63
N LEU A 425 -28.60 -2.25 4.38
CA LEU A 425 -28.74 -0.89 3.84
C LEU A 425 -27.44 -0.33 3.26
N ILE A 426 -26.29 -0.48 3.93
CA ILE A 426 -25.00 -0.04 3.38
C ILE A 426 -24.62 -0.82 2.11
N THR A 427 -24.99 -2.11 2.01
CA THR A 427 -24.68 -2.94 0.85
C THR A 427 -25.64 -2.70 -0.32
N ALA A 428 -26.89 -2.35 -0.05
CA ALA A 428 -27.97 -2.24 -1.06
C ALA A 428 -28.32 -0.80 -1.46
N THR A 429 -27.79 0.22 -0.79
CA THR A 429 -28.08 1.63 -1.06
C THR A 429 -26.84 2.49 -0.92
N HIS A 430 -26.79 3.60 -1.67
CA HIS A 430 -25.63 4.50 -1.72
C HIS A 430 -25.99 5.89 -1.16
N ASN A 431 -25.02 6.82 -1.13
CA ASN A 431 -25.15 8.15 -0.53
C ASN A 431 -25.65 8.12 0.93
N TRP A 432 -26.37 9.17 1.38
CA TRP A 432 -26.89 9.27 2.75
C TRP A 432 -27.73 8.07 3.23
N PRO A 433 -28.64 7.46 2.43
CA PRO A 433 -29.35 6.24 2.83
C PRO A 433 -28.43 5.09 3.22
N GLY A 434 -27.40 4.81 2.41
CA GLY A 434 -26.39 3.79 2.72
C GLY A 434 -25.60 4.12 3.97
N TYR A 435 -25.22 5.39 4.13
CA TYR A 435 -24.50 5.86 5.31
C TYR A 435 -25.32 5.78 6.61
N ILE A 436 -26.65 5.97 6.56
CA ILE A 436 -27.51 5.72 7.73
C ILE A 436 -27.45 4.23 8.14
N GLY A 437 -27.39 3.32 7.15
CA GLY A 437 -27.10 1.90 7.39
C GLY A 437 -25.75 1.67 8.06
N ALA A 438 -24.71 2.33 7.56
CA ALA A 438 -23.34 2.30 8.08
C ALA A 438 -23.27 2.74 9.56
N LEU A 439 -23.93 3.85 9.93
CA LEU A 439 -24.02 4.33 11.31
C LEU A 439 -24.71 3.31 12.23
N GLY A 440 -25.74 2.61 11.72
CA GLY A 440 -26.40 1.50 12.42
C GLY A 440 -25.45 0.33 12.69
N VAL A 441 -24.61 -0.05 11.72
CA VAL A 441 -23.58 -1.10 11.88
C VAL A 441 -22.50 -0.67 12.86
N ALA A 442 -22.00 0.56 12.77
CA ALA A 442 -21.00 1.13 13.67
C ALA A 442 -21.46 1.09 15.14
N PHE A 443 -22.71 1.49 15.39
CA PHE A 443 -23.35 1.39 16.70
C PHE A 443 -23.51 -0.07 17.15
N GLY A 444 -23.98 -0.95 16.26
CA GLY A 444 -24.20 -2.38 16.55
C GLY A 444 -22.92 -3.09 16.98
N LEU A 445 -21.85 -3.02 16.19
CA LEU A 445 -20.56 -3.63 16.49
C LEU A 445 -19.95 -3.07 17.79
N SER A 446 -19.92 -1.74 17.94
CA SER A 446 -19.32 -1.08 19.11
C SER A 446 -20.08 -1.36 20.41
N SER A 447 -21.42 -1.47 20.34
CA SER A 447 -22.25 -1.79 21.49
C SER A 447 -22.18 -3.27 21.91
N LEU A 448 -22.02 -4.19 20.95
CA LEU A 448 -21.86 -5.62 21.22
C LEU A 448 -20.45 -6.02 21.67
N ALA A 449 -19.44 -5.15 21.50
CA ALA A 449 -18.04 -5.44 21.81
C ALA A 449 -17.82 -5.97 23.24
N ILE A 450 -18.25 -5.22 24.25
CA ILE A 450 -18.03 -5.57 25.67
C ILE A 450 -18.80 -6.84 26.09
N PRO A 451 -20.10 -7.02 25.80
CA PRO A 451 -20.83 -8.26 26.09
C PRO A 451 -20.17 -9.51 25.51
N LEU A 452 -19.72 -9.46 24.26
CA LEU A 452 -19.13 -10.63 23.58
C LEU A 452 -17.76 -10.99 24.16
N ILE A 453 -16.88 -10.01 24.41
CA ILE A 453 -15.56 -10.24 25.03
C ILE A 453 -15.73 -10.81 26.46
N VAL A 454 -16.64 -10.24 27.26
CA VAL A 454 -16.90 -10.68 28.65
C VAL A 454 -17.43 -12.12 28.69
N SER A 455 -18.25 -12.51 27.71
CA SER A 455 -18.75 -13.88 27.54
C SER A 455 -17.65 -14.84 27.09
N ALA A 456 -16.88 -14.49 26.05
CA ALA A 456 -15.78 -15.31 25.53
C ALA A 456 -14.73 -15.64 26.61
N ALA A 457 -14.36 -14.65 27.43
CA ALA A 457 -13.39 -14.79 28.52
C ALA A 457 -13.79 -15.80 29.62
N GLN A 458 -15.05 -16.24 29.69
CA GLN A 458 -15.46 -17.28 30.64
C GLN A 458 -14.95 -18.67 30.24
N PHE A 459 -14.84 -18.95 28.94
CA PHE A 459 -14.48 -20.26 28.41
C PHE A 459 -12.95 -20.40 28.23
N GLY A 460 -12.50 -21.55 27.69
CA GLY A 460 -11.08 -21.77 27.39
C GLY A 460 -10.56 -20.81 26.30
N PRO A 461 -9.42 -20.11 26.51
CA PRO A 461 -9.00 -19.00 25.64
C PRO A 461 -8.52 -19.46 24.26
N ALA A 462 -7.97 -20.66 24.14
CA ALA A 462 -7.60 -21.24 22.84
C ALA A 462 -8.82 -21.57 21.98
N LEU A 463 -9.88 -22.13 22.58
CA LEU A 463 -11.09 -22.52 21.85
C LEU A 463 -11.98 -21.31 21.50
N THR A 464 -11.91 -20.22 22.27
CA THR A 464 -12.64 -18.97 22.02
C THR A 464 -11.83 -17.99 21.18
N PHE A 465 -10.77 -17.40 21.73
CA PHE A 465 -9.98 -16.39 21.05
C PHE A 465 -9.12 -17.00 19.93
N GLY A 466 -8.49 -18.17 20.14
CA GLY A 466 -7.69 -18.83 19.11
C GLY A 466 -8.51 -19.19 17.86
N THR A 467 -9.62 -19.92 18.06
CA THR A 467 -10.58 -20.22 16.97
C THR A 467 -11.25 -18.96 16.43
N GLY A 468 -11.53 -17.97 17.27
CA GLY A 468 -12.09 -16.68 16.83
C GLY A 468 -11.18 -15.95 15.87
N PHE A 469 -9.88 -15.86 16.17
CA PHE A 469 -8.86 -15.29 15.27
C PHE A 469 -8.66 -16.15 14.00
N LEU A 470 -8.75 -17.48 14.10
CA LEU A 470 -8.69 -18.36 12.92
C LEU A 470 -9.83 -18.08 11.94
N ILE A 471 -11.07 -17.97 12.43
CA ILE A 471 -12.24 -17.68 11.60
C ILE A 471 -12.23 -16.24 11.10
N TYR A 472 -11.77 -15.28 11.93
CA TYR A 472 -11.48 -13.92 11.49
C TYR A 472 -10.48 -13.90 10.32
N ASN A 473 -9.40 -14.69 10.36
CA ASN A 473 -8.46 -14.79 9.24
C ASN A 473 -9.11 -15.36 7.97
N VAL A 474 -10.03 -16.32 8.09
CA VAL A 474 -10.82 -16.81 6.95
C VAL A 474 -11.69 -15.69 6.36
N LEU A 475 -12.32 -14.85 7.20
CA LEU A 475 -13.07 -13.68 6.72
C LEU A 475 -12.15 -12.61 6.09
N VAL A 476 -10.94 -12.38 6.63
CA VAL A 476 -9.95 -11.48 6.03
C VAL A 476 -9.53 -11.98 4.66
N LEU A 477 -9.23 -13.27 4.51
CA LEU A 477 -8.89 -13.87 3.21
C LEU A 477 -10.08 -13.77 2.23
N ALA A 478 -11.29 -14.09 2.67
CA ALA A 478 -12.50 -13.93 1.85
C ALA A 478 -12.71 -12.47 1.41
N HIS A 479 -12.48 -11.49 2.29
CA HIS A 479 -12.52 -10.05 1.99
C HIS A 479 -11.42 -9.58 1.02
N VAL A 480 -10.33 -10.33 0.86
CA VAL A 480 -9.33 -10.08 -0.19
C VAL A 480 -9.77 -10.74 -1.49
N TRP A 481 -10.30 -11.96 -1.43
CA TRP A 481 -10.69 -12.73 -2.61
C TRP A 481 -11.89 -12.15 -3.38
N VAL A 482 -12.68 -11.24 -2.80
CA VAL A 482 -13.74 -10.53 -3.57
C VAL A 482 -13.21 -9.60 -4.66
N VAL A 483 -11.95 -9.14 -4.55
CA VAL A 483 -11.25 -8.29 -5.53
C VAL A 483 -10.04 -9.00 -6.16
N ALA A 484 -9.22 -9.68 -5.35
CA ALA A 484 -8.05 -10.42 -5.82
C ALA A 484 -8.38 -11.77 -6.48
N TYR A 485 -9.62 -11.98 -6.95
CA TYR A 485 -10.11 -13.29 -7.40
C TYR A 485 -9.32 -13.85 -8.61
N ALA A 486 -8.79 -12.98 -9.47
CA ALA A 486 -7.98 -13.37 -10.63
C ALA A 486 -6.59 -13.93 -10.23
N PHE A 487 -6.06 -13.53 -9.08
CA PHE A 487 -4.68 -13.82 -8.65
C PHE A 487 -4.56 -15.01 -7.68
N VAL A 488 -5.69 -15.58 -7.22
CA VAL A 488 -5.73 -16.59 -6.15
C VAL A 488 -6.41 -17.88 -6.61
N PRO A 489 -5.83 -19.08 -6.37
CA PRO A 489 -6.47 -20.35 -6.66
C PRO A 489 -7.82 -20.49 -5.94
N GLY A 490 -8.90 -20.65 -6.71
CA GLY A 490 -10.28 -20.70 -6.18
C GLY A 490 -10.91 -19.33 -5.93
N GLY A 491 -10.18 -18.24 -6.15
CA GLY A 491 -10.65 -16.85 -6.07
C GLY A 491 -11.95 -16.57 -6.82
N PRO A 492 -12.19 -17.10 -8.04
CA PRO A 492 -13.43 -16.86 -8.79
C PRO A 492 -14.73 -17.31 -8.08
N ILE A 493 -14.65 -18.13 -7.03
CA ILE A 493 -15.81 -18.49 -6.18
C ILE A 493 -16.27 -17.29 -5.33
N MET A 494 -15.35 -16.40 -4.97
CA MET A 494 -15.60 -15.20 -4.16
C MET A 494 -15.73 -13.92 -4.98
N ARG A 495 -15.53 -13.97 -6.30
CA ARG A 495 -15.60 -12.82 -7.21
C ARG A 495 -16.85 -11.99 -6.92
N GLU A 496 -16.66 -10.71 -6.59
CA GLU A 496 -17.73 -9.72 -6.34
C GLU A 496 -18.64 -10.01 -5.11
N HIS A 497 -18.43 -11.12 -4.39
CA HIS A 497 -19.29 -11.58 -3.28
C HIS A 497 -19.02 -10.92 -1.91
N THR A 498 -19.00 -9.59 -1.88
CA THR A 498 -18.93 -8.83 -0.61
C THR A 498 -20.18 -9.02 0.25
N ASP A 499 -21.33 -9.28 -0.38
CA ASP A 499 -22.59 -9.63 0.28
C ASP A 499 -22.48 -10.90 1.14
N TRP A 500 -21.75 -11.92 0.66
CA TRP A 500 -21.49 -13.15 1.42
C TRP A 500 -20.59 -12.89 2.63
N VAL A 501 -19.55 -12.06 2.46
CA VAL A 501 -18.62 -11.69 3.55
C VAL A 501 -19.34 -10.90 4.64
N GLN A 502 -20.18 -9.92 4.27
CA GLN A 502 -21.02 -9.15 5.21
C GLN A 502 -22.06 -10.05 5.89
N THR A 503 -22.71 -10.95 5.15
CA THR A 503 -23.67 -11.91 5.70
C THR A 503 -23.00 -12.85 6.71
N ALA A 504 -21.82 -13.39 6.38
CA ALA A 504 -21.05 -14.25 7.27
C ALA A 504 -20.66 -13.52 8.56
N MET A 505 -20.20 -12.27 8.47
CA MET A 505 -19.92 -11.43 9.63
C MET A 505 -21.14 -11.30 10.57
N ILE A 506 -22.30 -10.92 10.02
CA ILE A 506 -23.53 -10.71 10.80
C ILE A 506 -24.06 -12.02 11.39
N VAL A 507 -23.99 -13.13 10.65
CA VAL A 507 -24.37 -14.46 11.15
C VAL A 507 -23.45 -14.89 12.31
N LEU A 508 -22.14 -14.75 12.16
CA LEU A 508 -21.17 -15.09 13.20
C LEU A 508 -21.35 -14.23 14.47
N LEU A 509 -21.56 -12.92 14.30
CA LEU A 509 -21.91 -11.99 15.38
C LEU A 509 -23.21 -12.42 16.08
N GLY A 510 -24.23 -12.80 15.31
CA GLY A 510 -25.52 -13.29 15.80
C GLY A 510 -25.42 -14.59 16.60
N LEU A 511 -24.60 -15.54 16.16
CA LEU A 511 -24.29 -16.77 16.90
C LEU A 511 -23.61 -16.45 18.24
N GLY A 512 -22.77 -15.41 18.29
CA GLY A 512 -22.23 -14.85 19.53
C GLY A 512 -23.31 -14.31 20.48
N VAL A 513 -24.25 -13.52 19.95
CA VAL A 513 -25.37 -12.93 20.72
C VAL A 513 -26.30 -14.03 21.26
N LEU A 514 -26.58 -15.07 20.49
CA LEU A 514 -27.38 -16.23 20.92
C LEU A 514 -26.70 -17.03 22.05
N ASN A 515 -25.39 -16.89 22.23
CA ASN A 515 -24.64 -17.51 23.32
C ASN A 515 -24.63 -16.69 24.62
N LEU A 516 -25.13 -15.46 24.62
CA LEU A 516 -25.20 -14.62 25.82
C LEU A 516 -26.28 -15.16 26.77
N PRO A 517 -26.06 -15.15 28.10
CA PRO A 517 -27.07 -15.55 29.06
C PRO A 517 -28.33 -14.70 28.92
N GLY A 518 -29.49 -15.34 28.75
CA GLY A 518 -30.77 -14.66 28.64
C GLY A 518 -31.08 -13.80 29.87
N ALA A 519 -31.77 -12.68 29.68
CA ALA A 519 -31.98 -11.64 30.71
C ALA A 519 -32.60 -12.13 32.04
N GLY A 520 -33.27 -13.29 32.05
CA GLY A 520 -33.81 -13.91 33.27
C GLY A 520 -32.81 -14.72 34.12
N ALA A 521 -31.58 -14.97 33.64
CA ALA A 521 -30.60 -15.85 34.30
C ALA A 521 -29.62 -15.14 35.25
N VAL A 522 -29.71 -13.80 35.39
CA VAL A 522 -28.86 -13.03 36.31
C VAL A 522 -29.44 -13.14 37.73
N PRO A 523 -28.72 -13.68 38.73
CA PRO A 523 -29.26 -13.80 40.09
C PRO A 523 -29.55 -12.42 40.68
N LYS A 524 -30.68 -12.30 41.41
CA LYS A 524 -31.23 -11.05 41.98
C LYS A 524 -30.33 -10.32 43.01
N SER A 525 -29.09 -10.76 43.21
CA SER A 525 -28.02 -10.18 44.03
C SER A 525 -27.44 -8.86 43.47
N ARG A 526 -28.15 -8.16 42.57
CA ARG A 526 -27.68 -6.91 41.92
C ARG A 526 -27.52 -5.74 42.90
N LYS A 527 -28.06 -5.83 44.13
CA LYS A 527 -27.96 -4.79 45.18
C LYS A 527 -26.56 -4.59 45.76
N GLN A 528 -25.60 -5.49 45.53
CA GLN A 528 -24.27 -5.42 46.15
C GLN A 528 -23.13 -4.99 45.19
N TYR A 529 -23.42 -4.84 43.89
CA TYR A 529 -22.46 -4.38 42.87
C TYR A 529 -22.57 -2.90 42.51
N THR A 530 -23.41 -2.14 43.23
CA THR A 530 -23.68 -0.72 42.94
C THR A 530 -22.56 0.24 43.36
N SER A 531 -21.71 -0.14 44.32
CA SER A 531 -20.67 0.74 44.89
C SER A 531 -19.47 1.02 43.97
N ASN A 532 -19.15 0.13 43.02
CA ASN A 532 -17.97 0.25 42.16
C ASN A 532 -18.25 0.85 40.77
N ARG A 533 -19.43 1.47 40.56
CA ARG A 533 -19.72 2.28 39.37
C ARG A 533 -18.80 3.50 39.19
N SER A 534 -17.97 3.81 40.20
CA SER A 534 -17.03 4.93 40.23
C SER A 534 -16.01 4.95 39.08
N ARG A 535 -15.55 3.78 38.61
CA ARG A 535 -14.47 3.72 37.59
C ARG A 535 -14.97 3.80 36.15
N SER A 536 -16.21 3.45 35.87
CA SER A 536 -16.76 3.46 34.51
C SER A 536 -17.01 4.87 33.97
N SER A 537 -17.23 5.86 34.86
CA SER A 537 -17.44 7.27 34.47
C SER A 537 -16.21 7.91 33.82
N PHE A 538 -14.99 7.55 34.24
CA PHE A 538 -13.76 8.09 33.65
C PHE A 538 -13.63 7.72 32.17
N TYR A 539 -14.00 6.49 31.82
CA TYR A 539 -14.02 6.05 30.42
C TYR A 539 -15.11 6.76 29.60
N VAL A 540 -16.26 7.11 30.19
CA VAL A 540 -17.25 7.95 29.52
C VAL A 540 -16.69 9.36 29.26
N TYR A 541 -16.00 9.97 30.23
CA TYR A 541 -15.33 11.26 30.03
C TYR A 541 -14.22 11.18 28.96
N LEU A 542 -13.44 10.10 28.95
CA LEU A 542 -12.41 9.86 27.93
C LEU A 542 -13.01 9.72 26.53
N LEU A 543 -14.10 8.95 26.38
CA LEU A 543 -14.82 8.81 25.11
C LEU A 543 -15.43 10.14 24.64
N LEU A 544 -15.96 10.96 25.55
CA LEU A 544 -16.45 12.30 25.21
C LEU A 544 -15.30 13.25 24.81
N ALA A 545 -14.14 13.16 25.45
CA ALA A 545 -12.95 13.93 25.04
C ALA A 545 -12.45 13.52 23.65
N ILE A 546 -12.40 12.22 23.36
CA ILE A 546 -12.06 11.68 22.03
C ILE A 546 -13.10 12.13 20.98
N GLN A 547 -14.39 12.16 21.33
CA GLN A 547 -15.44 12.69 20.44
C GLN A 547 -15.26 14.20 20.16
N MET A 548 -14.96 15.00 21.18
CA MET A 548 -14.70 16.44 20.98
C MET A 548 -13.48 16.68 20.09
N TRP A 549 -12.42 15.88 20.26
CA TRP A 549 -11.25 15.95 19.37
C TRP A 549 -11.62 15.60 17.93
N ALA A 550 -12.44 14.57 17.70
CA ALA A 550 -12.97 14.23 16.38
C ALA A 550 -13.81 15.36 15.76
N VAL A 551 -14.61 16.06 16.55
CA VAL A 551 -15.37 17.24 16.08
C VAL A 551 -14.43 18.37 15.68
N SER A 552 -13.37 18.65 16.47
CA SER A 552 -12.36 19.65 16.11
C SER A 552 -11.62 19.31 14.82
N ILE A 553 -11.21 18.04 14.64
CA ILE A 553 -10.57 17.57 13.40
C ILE A 553 -11.49 17.71 12.18
N SER A 554 -12.78 17.37 12.34
CA SER A 554 -13.80 17.49 11.28
C SER A 554 -14.04 18.94 10.84
N TYR A 555 -13.93 19.89 11.78
CA TYR A 555 -14.00 21.32 11.49
C TYR A 555 -12.74 21.80 10.73
N LEU A 556 -11.55 21.45 11.22
CA LEU A 556 -10.27 21.84 10.59
C LEU A 556 -10.08 21.28 9.17
N ARG A 557 -10.59 20.07 8.90
CA ARG A 557 -10.49 19.41 7.59
C ARG A 557 -11.65 19.74 6.65
N PHE A 558 -12.55 20.67 7.00
CA PHE A 558 -13.71 20.97 6.16
C PHE A 558 -13.27 21.67 4.85
N PRO A 559 -13.62 21.14 3.65
CA PRO A 559 -13.11 21.68 2.39
C PRO A 559 -13.49 23.15 2.17
N THR A 560 -12.49 24.00 1.91
CA THR A 560 -12.66 25.43 1.59
C THR A 560 -13.21 25.63 0.17
N ASN A 561 -12.87 24.74 -0.77
CA ASN A 561 -13.29 24.75 -2.17
C ASN A 561 -12.89 26.03 -2.95
N ASP A 562 -11.81 26.70 -2.55
CA ASP A 562 -11.26 27.92 -3.14
C ASP A 562 -9.97 27.64 -3.95
N TYR A 563 -9.96 26.52 -4.67
CA TYR A 563 -8.80 26.01 -5.39
C TYR A 563 -8.50 26.82 -6.66
N VAL A 564 -7.22 27.07 -6.91
CA VAL A 564 -6.72 27.89 -8.03
C VAL A 564 -5.72 27.07 -8.86
N PRO A 565 -5.86 26.99 -10.20
CA PRO A 565 -4.90 26.35 -11.10
C PRO A 565 -3.59 27.14 -11.21
N TYR A 566 -2.51 26.51 -11.68
CA TYR A 566 -1.18 27.13 -11.70
C TYR A 566 -1.01 28.25 -12.73
N HIS A 567 -1.59 28.10 -13.93
CA HIS A 567 -1.39 29.02 -15.07
C HIS A 567 -2.73 29.58 -15.63
N PRO A 568 -3.48 30.36 -14.83
CA PRO A 568 -4.83 30.81 -15.19
C PRO A 568 -4.86 31.88 -16.29
N GLU A 569 -3.84 32.73 -16.38
CA GLU A 569 -3.68 33.76 -17.42
C GLU A 569 -3.51 33.17 -18.82
N ASP A 570 -2.71 32.09 -18.96
CA ASP A 570 -2.53 31.37 -20.21
C ASP A 570 -3.65 30.35 -20.51
N LYS A 571 -4.61 30.18 -19.58
CA LYS A 571 -5.70 29.19 -19.64
C LYS A 571 -5.23 27.76 -19.87
N VAL A 572 -4.14 27.38 -19.21
CA VAL A 572 -3.55 26.05 -19.32
C VAL A 572 -4.22 25.10 -18.33
N ILE A 573 -4.40 23.86 -18.76
CA ILE A 573 -4.62 22.69 -17.90
C ILE A 573 -3.35 21.85 -17.99
N THR A 574 -2.61 21.72 -16.89
CA THR A 574 -1.59 20.69 -16.75
C THR A 574 -2.29 19.42 -16.27
N ALA A 575 -2.39 18.40 -17.13
CA ALA A 575 -3.07 17.14 -16.82
C ALA A 575 -2.08 15.97 -16.77
N GLY A 576 -2.12 15.15 -15.72
CA GLY A 576 -1.23 14.01 -15.53
C GLY A 576 -1.95 12.69 -15.20
N ILE A 577 -1.22 11.59 -15.35
CA ILE A 577 -1.64 10.25 -14.95
C ILE A 577 -0.49 9.60 -14.16
N TRP A 578 -0.82 8.78 -13.16
CA TRP A 578 0.17 8.00 -12.42
C TRP A 578 -0.45 6.75 -11.78
N THR A 579 0.15 5.57 -11.99
CA THR A 579 -0.12 4.36 -11.20
C THR A 579 0.71 4.37 -9.91
N ILE A 580 0.06 4.34 -8.74
CA ILE A 580 0.69 4.74 -7.47
C ILE A 580 1.05 3.59 -6.52
N HIS A 581 0.91 2.32 -6.94
CA HIS A 581 1.19 1.12 -6.12
C HIS A 581 0.57 1.21 -4.72
N PHE A 582 -0.68 1.65 -4.64
CA PHE A 582 -1.41 1.81 -3.37
C PHE A 582 -0.70 2.74 -2.36
N ALA A 583 0.09 3.71 -2.86
CA ALA A 583 0.96 4.65 -2.14
C ALA A 583 2.01 3.98 -1.21
N LEU A 584 2.62 2.90 -1.67
CA LEU A 584 3.80 2.28 -1.04
C LEU A 584 5.02 2.39 -1.96
N ASP A 585 6.15 2.85 -1.40
CA ASP A 585 7.41 2.94 -2.15
C ASP A 585 8.21 1.63 -2.19
N ASN A 586 9.32 1.64 -2.93
CA ASN A 586 10.20 0.47 -3.15
C ASN A 586 10.84 -0.10 -1.86
N ASP A 587 10.72 0.59 -0.72
CA ASP A 587 11.17 0.14 0.61
C ASP A 587 9.99 -0.05 1.59
N MET A 588 8.76 -0.20 1.08
CA MET A 588 7.53 -0.43 1.84
C MET A 588 7.18 0.75 2.78
N TRP A 589 7.55 1.97 2.45
CA TRP A 589 7.15 3.18 3.17
C TRP A 589 5.90 3.81 2.56
N SER A 590 5.13 4.52 3.39
CA SER A 590 4.04 5.39 2.92
C SER A 590 4.62 6.52 2.06
N SER A 591 4.17 6.65 0.81
CA SER A 591 4.81 7.51 -0.19
C SER A 591 4.05 8.81 -0.50
N GLU A 592 2.85 9.01 0.03
CA GLU A 592 1.95 10.11 -0.36
C GLU A 592 2.53 11.53 -0.21
N ARG A 593 3.48 11.75 0.71
CA ARG A 593 4.18 13.06 0.83
C ARG A 593 5.12 13.33 -0.34
N ARG A 594 5.89 12.31 -0.76
CA ARG A 594 6.79 12.40 -1.92
C ARG A 594 5.97 12.55 -3.21
N MET A 595 4.84 11.86 -3.30
CA MET A 595 3.89 12.04 -4.41
C MET A 595 3.35 13.47 -4.47
N ARG A 596 2.93 14.04 -3.32
CA ARG A 596 2.52 15.45 -3.20
C ARG A 596 3.60 16.39 -3.71
N ASP A 597 4.84 16.20 -3.28
CA ASP A 597 5.98 17.05 -3.69
C ASP A 597 6.11 17.05 -5.21
N VAL A 598 6.16 15.88 -5.85
CA VAL A 598 6.30 15.76 -7.31
C VAL A 598 5.08 16.32 -8.07
N ILE A 599 3.85 16.06 -7.62
CA ILE A 599 2.63 16.60 -8.25
C ILE A 599 2.59 18.14 -8.18
N LYS A 600 3.09 18.71 -7.08
CA LYS A 600 3.19 20.15 -6.86
C LYS A 600 4.30 20.78 -7.71
N GLU A 601 5.48 20.17 -7.73
CA GLU A 601 6.63 20.63 -8.50
C GLU A 601 6.39 20.57 -10.01
N LEU A 602 5.60 19.60 -10.49
CA LEU A 602 5.17 19.48 -11.89
C LEU A 602 3.99 20.42 -12.26
N GLU A 603 3.50 21.22 -11.31
CA GLU A 603 2.41 22.19 -11.51
C GLU A 603 1.13 21.56 -12.08
N ILE A 604 0.77 20.36 -11.60
CA ILE A 604 -0.36 19.59 -12.14
C ILE A 604 -1.70 20.13 -11.62
N ASP A 605 -2.60 20.50 -12.54
CA ASP A 605 -3.95 20.97 -12.25
C ASP A 605 -4.98 19.85 -12.17
N VAL A 606 -4.80 18.78 -12.94
CA VAL A 606 -5.70 17.62 -13.01
C VAL A 606 -4.88 16.35 -13.03
N ILE A 607 -5.14 15.41 -12.12
CA ILE A 607 -4.41 14.13 -12.08
C ILE A 607 -5.33 12.93 -11.90
N GLY A 608 -5.12 11.91 -12.75
CA GLY A 608 -5.63 10.57 -12.54
C GLY A 608 -4.64 9.75 -11.71
N LEU A 609 -5.12 9.09 -10.66
CA LEU A 609 -4.32 8.18 -9.84
C LEU A 609 -4.90 6.76 -9.91
N LEU A 610 -4.08 5.77 -10.25
CA LEU A 610 -4.50 4.37 -10.42
C LEU A 610 -3.86 3.46 -9.37
N GLU A 611 -4.48 2.31 -9.10
CA GLU A 611 -4.20 1.51 -7.88
C GLU A 611 -4.43 2.35 -6.60
N SER A 612 -5.59 3.01 -6.56
CA SER A 612 -5.97 3.98 -5.54
C SER A 612 -6.97 3.47 -4.48
N ASP A 613 -7.54 2.26 -4.63
CA ASP A 613 -8.44 1.70 -3.62
C ASP A 613 -7.66 1.16 -2.41
N ASN A 614 -7.62 1.99 -1.38
CA ASN A 614 -6.93 1.71 -0.14
C ASN A 614 -7.87 1.43 1.05
N GLN A 615 -9.19 1.44 0.85
CA GLN A 615 -10.17 1.27 1.94
C GLN A 615 -10.53 -0.22 2.17
N ARG A 616 -9.48 -1.05 2.27
CA ARG A 616 -9.55 -2.49 2.57
C ARG A 616 -8.54 -2.89 3.66
N ILE A 617 -8.80 -3.98 4.39
CA ILE A 617 -7.92 -4.49 5.46
C ILE A 617 -6.46 -4.65 5.01
N ILE A 618 -6.22 -5.18 3.80
CA ILE A 618 -4.87 -5.35 3.23
C ILE A 618 -4.12 -4.04 3.01
N MET A 619 -4.82 -2.92 2.94
CA MET A 619 -4.28 -1.58 2.79
C MET A 619 -4.35 -0.78 4.11
N GLY A 620 -4.69 -1.42 5.23
CA GLY A 620 -4.86 -0.77 6.53
C GLY A 620 -6.13 0.09 6.66
N ASN A 621 -7.04 -0.01 5.70
CA ASN A 621 -8.20 0.88 5.49
C ASN A 621 -7.79 2.35 5.49
N ARG A 622 -7.04 2.78 4.46
CA ARG A 622 -6.56 4.15 4.30
C ARG A 622 -7.04 4.74 2.97
N ASP A 623 -6.74 6.00 2.74
CA ASP A 623 -7.11 6.78 1.57
C ASP A 623 -6.18 8.00 1.47
N GLN A 624 -5.09 7.82 0.72
CA GLN A 624 -4.11 8.85 0.40
C GLN A 624 -4.70 10.02 -0.40
N THR A 625 -5.83 9.84 -1.09
CA THR A 625 -6.40 10.91 -1.92
C THR A 625 -6.90 12.07 -1.06
N GLN A 626 -7.31 11.81 0.18
CA GLN A 626 -7.63 12.85 1.17
C GLN A 626 -6.42 13.76 1.46
N TYR A 627 -5.24 13.17 1.73
CA TYR A 627 -4.03 13.96 1.98
C TYR A 627 -3.64 14.79 0.76
N LEU A 628 -3.65 14.17 -0.43
CA LEU A 628 -3.29 14.85 -1.67
C LEU A 628 -4.26 16.00 -1.99
N ALA A 629 -5.57 15.78 -1.85
CA ALA A 629 -6.59 16.78 -2.14
C ALA A 629 -6.56 17.97 -1.16
N GLU A 630 -6.38 17.71 0.14
CA GLU A 630 -6.31 18.74 1.17
C GLU A 630 -5.00 19.55 1.11
N ASP A 631 -3.85 18.91 0.89
CA ASP A 631 -2.53 19.59 0.86
C ASP A 631 -2.25 20.31 -0.47
N LEU A 632 -2.70 19.78 -1.61
CA LEU A 632 -2.55 20.42 -2.93
C LEU A 632 -3.65 21.45 -3.22
N GLY A 633 -4.76 21.44 -2.45
CA GLY A 633 -5.96 22.23 -2.73
C GLY A 633 -6.60 21.80 -4.06
N MET A 634 -7.30 20.66 -4.04
CA MET A 634 -7.96 20.06 -5.20
C MET A 634 -9.33 19.45 -4.81
N TYR A 635 -10.29 19.49 -5.72
CA TYR A 635 -11.46 18.61 -5.68
C TYR A 635 -11.00 17.17 -5.91
N VAL A 636 -11.66 16.22 -5.25
CA VAL A 636 -11.36 14.79 -5.39
C VAL A 636 -12.63 13.99 -5.65
N ASP A 637 -12.60 13.22 -6.74
CA ASP A 637 -13.46 12.05 -6.91
C ASP A 637 -12.63 10.80 -6.57
N TYR A 638 -13.00 10.14 -5.48
CA TYR A 638 -12.37 8.91 -4.98
C TYR A 638 -12.49 7.72 -5.95
N GLY A 639 -13.38 7.81 -6.94
CA GLY A 639 -13.69 6.73 -7.87
C GLY A 639 -14.63 5.67 -7.30
N PRO A 640 -14.74 4.51 -7.98
CA PRO A 640 -15.58 3.41 -7.54
C PRO A 640 -15.20 2.95 -6.12
N GLY A 641 -16.20 2.86 -5.23
CA GLY A 641 -15.99 2.43 -3.85
C GLY A 641 -15.47 0.99 -3.72
N PRO A 642 -14.98 0.58 -2.53
CA PRO A 642 -14.49 -0.79 -2.32
C PRO A 642 -15.54 -1.89 -2.53
N ASP A 643 -16.83 -1.52 -2.49
CA ASP A 643 -17.98 -2.37 -2.82
C ASP A 643 -18.10 -2.68 -4.33
N LYS A 644 -17.33 -2.00 -5.19
CA LYS A 644 -17.28 -2.21 -6.65
C LYS A 644 -16.15 -3.13 -7.13
N HIS A 645 -15.37 -3.69 -6.20
CA HIS A 645 -14.36 -4.76 -6.44
C HIS A 645 -13.28 -4.46 -7.49
N THR A 646 -12.84 -3.21 -7.60
CA THR A 646 -11.71 -2.80 -8.45
C THR A 646 -10.47 -2.44 -7.61
N TRP A 647 -9.30 -2.29 -8.21
CA TRP A 647 -8.12 -1.70 -7.54
C TRP A 647 -8.15 -0.16 -7.43
N GLY A 648 -9.22 0.47 -7.90
CA GLY A 648 -9.41 1.92 -7.83
C GLY A 648 -8.79 2.70 -8.98
N SER A 649 -9.43 3.83 -9.24
CA SER A 649 -9.03 4.91 -10.15
C SER A 649 -9.62 6.17 -9.54
N ALA A 650 -8.81 7.18 -9.24
CA ALA A 650 -9.26 8.44 -8.61
C ALA A 650 -8.90 9.64 -9.50
N LEU A 651 -9.68 10.71 -9.39
CA LEU A 651 -9.46 11.97 -10.11
C LEU A 651 -9.34 13.12 -9.11
N LEU A 652 -8.21 13.83 -9.15
CA LEU A 652 -8.03 15.09 -8.44
C LEU A 652 -7.98 16.24 -9.44
N SER A 653 -8.59 17.38 -9.11
CA SER A 653 -8.72 18.54 -10.01
C SER A 653 -8.71 19.86 -9.24
N LYS A 654 -7.90 20.83 -9.67
CA LYS A 654 -7.98 22.23 -9.22
C LYS A 654 -9.22 22.95 -9.77
N PHE A 655 -9.77 22.46 -10.88
CA PHE A 655 -11.03 22.93 -11.47
C PHE A 655 -12.26 22.27 -10.84
N PRO A 656 -13.39 22.98 -10.64
CA PRO A 656 -14.62 22.40 -10.12
C PRO A 656 -15.13 21.20 -10.93
N ILE A 657 -15.23 20.04 -10.28
CA ILE A 657 -15.89 18.86 -10.84
C ILE A 657 -17.40 19.07 -10.73
N LEU A 658 -18.08 19.27 -11.86
CA LEU A 658 -19.52 19.55 -11.87
C LEU A 658 -20.36 18.27 -11.82
N ASN A 659 -19.87 17.23 -12.48
CA ASN A 659 -20.51 15.92 -12.56
C ASN A 659 -19.44 14.86 -12.76
N SER A 660 -19.60 13.68 -12.18
CA SER A 660 -18.82 12.50 -12.54
C SER A 660 -19.67 11.23 -12.49
N THR A 661 -19.31 10.27 -13.33
CA THR A 661 -19.96 8.97 -13.44
C THR A 661 -18.89 7.88 -13.37
N HIS A 662 -19.15 6.83 -12.60
CA HIS A 662 -18.27 5.68 -12.48
C HIS A 662 -18.77 4.54 -13.37
N HIS A 663 -17.87 3.98 -14.17
CA HIS A 663 -18.15 2.89 -15.09
C HIS A 663 -17.30 1.68 -14.69
N LEU A 664 -17.96 0.53 -14.47
CA LEU A 664 -17.29 -0.77 -14.42
C LEU A 664 -17.37 -1.37 -15.81
N LEU A 665 -16.22 -1.55 -16.46
CA LEU A 665 -16.19 -2.00 -17.84
C LEU A 665 -16.36 -3.53 -17.93
N PRO A 666 -16.81 -4.06 -19.09
CA PRO A 666 -17.08 -5.49 -19.23
C PRO A 666 -15.84 -6.34 -18.96
N SER A 667 -15.97 -7.31 -18.05
CA SER A 667 -14.94 -8.30 -17.76
C SER A 667 -15.57 -9.69 -17.61
N PRO A 668 -15.70 -10.47 -18.71
CA PRO A 668 -16.20 -11.84 -18.65
C PRO A 668 -15.35 -12.82 -17.83
N VAL A 669 -14.04 -12.61 -17.71
CA VAL A 669 -13.11 -13.59 -17.10
C VAL A 669 -12.20 -12.96 -16.04
N GLY A 670 -11.53 -11.86 -16.41
CA GLY A 670 -10.45 -11.23 -15.64
C GLY A 670 -10.92 -10.18 -14.63
N GLU A 671 -10.11 -9.13 -14.49
CA GLU A 671 -10.35 -8.04 -13.55
C GLU A 671 -11.40 -7.01 -14.02
N LEU A 672 -12.24 -6.56 -13.08
CA LEU A 672 -13.13 -5.42 -13.26
C LEU A 672 -12.35 -4.10 -13.39
N ALA A 673 -12.25 -3.61 -14.62
CA ALA A 673 -11.59 -2.36 -14.97
C ALA A 673 -12.48 -1.11 -14.66
N PRO A 674 -12.03 -0.18 -13.79
CA PRO A 674 -12.76 1.05 -13.48
C PRO A 674 -12.45 2.20 -14.46
N ALA A 675 -13.48 2.96 -14.85
CA ALA A 675 -13.32 4.28 -15.45
C ALA A 675 -14.16 5.36 -14.74
N ILE A 676 -13.59 6.55 -14.58
CA ILE A 676 -14.31 7.79 -14.25
C ILE A 676 -14.57 8.55 -15.55
N HIS A 677 -15.79 9.04 -15.77
CA HIS A 677 -16.11 10.12 -16.71
C HIS A 677 -16.55 11.34 -15.91
N ALA A 678 -15.70 12.36 -15.83
CA ALA A 678 -15.97 13.61 -15.14
C ALA A 678 -16.12 14.78 -16.12
N THR A 679 -16.86 15.81 -15.72
CA THR A 679 -16.91 17.11 -16.39
C THR A 679 -16.43 18.19 -15.44
N ILE A 680 -15.37 18.91 -15.82
CA ILE A 680 -14.82 20.04 -15.07
C ILE A 680 -15.17 21.37 -15.73
N ASP A 681 -15.29 22.44 -14.93
CA ASP A 681 -15.34 23.82 -15.44
C ASP A 681 -13.93 24.41 -15.48
N ALA A 682 -13.30 24.33 -16.66
CA ALA A 682 -11.98 24.92 -16.90
C ALA A 682 -12.14 26.27 -17.59
N TYR A 683 -11.90 27.36 -16.86
CA TYR A 683 -11.93 28.74 -17.39
C TYR A 683 -13.25 29.14 -18.08
N GLY A 684 -14.39 28.62 -17.60
CA GLY A 684 -15.71 28.83 -18.20
C GLY A 684 -16.04 27.90 -19.37
N THR A 685 -15.20 26.89 -19.62
CA THR A 685 -15.38 25.86 -20.66
C THR A 685 -15.54 24.50 -20.01
N LEU A 686 -16.60 23.77 -20.37
CA LEU A 686 -16.82 22.41 -19.90
C LEU A 686 -15.88 21.44 -20.64
N VAL A 687 -14.95 20.84 -19.90
CA VAL A 687 -14.00 19.83 -20.41
C VAL A 687 -14.33 18.50 -19.76
N ASP A 688 -14.38 17.42 -20.55
CA ASP A 688 -14.58 16.07 -20.03
C ASP A 688 -13.23 15.39 -19.77
N VAL A 689 -13.06 14.84 -18.56
CA VAL A 689 -11.87 14.10 -18.15
C VAL A 689 -12.25 12.66 -17.91
N PHE A 690 -11.58 11.75 -18.58
CA PHE A 690 -11.71 10.31 -18.39
C PHE A 690 -10.49 9.80 -17.62
N VAL A 691 -10.68 9.03 -16.55
CA VAL A 691 -9.59 8.34 -15.83
C VAL A 691 -9.83 6.84 -15.88
N PHE A 692 -8.92 6.06 -16.45
CA PHE A 692 -9.17 4.64 -16.74
C PHE A 692 -8.00 3.72 -16.36
N HIS A 693 -8.30 2.67 -15.60
CA HIS A 693 -7.37 1.57 -15.31
C HIS A 693 -7.80 0.34 -16.12
N SER A 694 -7.02 -0.06 -17.12
CA SER A 694 -7.31 -1.25 -17.94
C SER A 694 -7.14 -2.55 -17.15
N GLY A 695 -7.96 -3.55 -17.48
CA GLY A 695 -7.76 -4.91 -17.02
C GLY A 695 -6.49 -5.56 -17.58
N GLN A 696 -6.15 -6.69 -16.97
CA GLN A 696 -4.90 -7.44 -17.13
C GLN A 696 -4.63 -7.91 -18.57
N GLU A 697 -3.34 -8.09 -18.92
CA GLU A 697 -2.93 -8.56 -20.26
C GLU A 697 -3.37 -10.01 -20.55
N GLU A 698 -3.45 -10.83 -19.51
CA GLU A 698 -3.78 -12.25 -19.57
C GLU A 698 -5.17 -12.58 -20.14
N ASP A 699 -6.09 -11.62 -20.18
CA ASP A 699 -7.47 -11.76 -20.67
C ASP A 699 -7.76 -10.87 -21.90
N PRO A 700 -7.32 -11.26 -23.12
CA PRO A 700 -7.45 -10.43 -24.32
C PRO A 700 -8.87 -10.02 -24.71
N GLU A 701 -9.88 -10.85 -24.40
CA GLU A 701 -11.29 -10.56 -24.72
C GLU A 701 -11.85 -9.48 -23.78
N ASP A 702 -11.52 -9.54 -22.49
CA ASP A 702 -11.84 -8.49 -21.52
C ASP A 702 -11.23 -7.16 -21.97
N ARG A 703 -9.93 -7.14 -22.32
CA ARG A 703 -9.26 -5.93 -22.83
C ARG A 703 -9.88 -5.42 -24.14
N ARG A 704 -10.32 -6.32 -25.03
CA ARG A 704 -11.03 -5.95 -26.26
C ARG A 704 -12.34 -5.24 -25.91
N LEU A 705 -13.21 -5.87 -25.11
CA LEU A 705 -14.50 -5.32 -24.70
C LEU A 705 -14.37 -4.00 -23.93
N GLN A 706 -13.38 -3.89 -23.05
CA GLN A 706 -13.04 -2.65 -22.33
C GLN A 706 -12.66 -1.54 -23.31
N SER A 707 -11.78 -1.81 -24.29
CA SER A 707 -11.42 -0.81 -25.30
C SER A 707 -12.61 -0.34 -26.13
N GLU A 708 -13.53 -1.24 -26.51
CA GLU A 708 -14.72 -0.88 -27.27
C GLU A 708 -15.72 -0.03 -26.47
N TYR A 709 -15.90 -0.36 -25.18
CA TYR A 709 -16.74 0.42 -24.28
C TYR A 709 -16.18 1.83 -24.08
N LEU A 710 -14.90 1.96 -23.76
CA LEU A 710 -14.28 3.27 -23.50
C LEU A 710 -14.21 4.12 -24.77
N ALA A 711 -13.88 3.53 -25.92
CA ALA A 711 -13.90 4.25 -27.20
C ALA A 711 -15.30 4.80 -27.52
N LYS A 712 -16.36 4.01 -27.29
CA LYS A 712 -17.76 4.47 -27.44
C LYS A 712 -18.08 5.62 -26.48
N LEU A 713 -17.73 5.49 -25.19
CA LEU A 713 -17.97 6.51 -24.17
C LEU A 713 -17.25 7.83 -24.51
N MET A 714 -15.98 7.76 -24.90
CA MET A 714 -15.22 8.92 -25.35
C MET A 714 -15.79 9.53 -26.63
N ARG A 715 -16.37 8.73 -27.54
CA ARG A 715 -17.00 9.22 -28.78
C ARG A 715 -18.31 9.96 -28.54
N GLU A 716 -19.07 9.59 -27.50
CA GLU A 716 -20.39 10.16 -27.20
C GLU A 716 -20.35 11.63 -26.75
N THR A 717 -19.26 12.10 -26.10
CA THR A 717 -19.17 13.51 -25.70
C THR A 717 -18.78 14.42 -26.88
N PRO A 718 -19.51 15.52 -27.15
CA PRO A 718 -19.13 16.53 -28.14
C PRO A 718 -18.16 17.58 -27.58
N ARG A 719 -17.80 17.50 -26.29
CA ARG A 719 -16.94 18.48 -25.61
C ARG A 719 -15.45 18.24 -25.89
N PRO A 720 -14.59 19.24 -25.65
CA PRO A 720 -13.16 19.00 -25.45
C PRO A 720 -12.97 17.94 -24.36
N ALA A 721 -12.05 17.00 -24.57
CA ALA A 721 -11.84 15.91 -23.63
C ALA A 721 -10.40 15.44 -23.53
N ILE A 722 -10.05 14.90 -22.37
CA ILE A 722 -8.73 14.32 -22.04
C ILE A 722 -8.98 12.92 -21.44
N LEU A 723 -8.24 11.90 -21.89
CA LEU A 723 -8.12 10.61 -21.23
C LEU A 723 -6.78 10.55 -20.48
N LEU A 724 -6.83 10.08 -19.24
CA LEU A 724 -5.70 9.82 -18.36
C LEU A 724 -5.78 8.34 -17.99
N SER A 725 -4.89 7.49 -18.50
CA SER A 725 -5.12 6.04 -18.46
C SER A 725 -3.88 5.17 -18.37
N TYR A 726 -4.07 3.93 -17.91
CA TYR A 726 -3.11 2.85 -18.00
C TYR A 726 -3.70 1.76 -18.89
N LEU A 727 -3.09 1.54 -20.07
CA LEU A 727 -3.65 0.74 -21.16
C LEU A 727 -2.88 -0.56 -21.43
N VAL A 728 -1.57 -0.61 -21.13
CA VAL A 728 -0.71 -1.80 -21.30
C VAL A 728 -0.68 -2.27 -22.77
N ILE A 729 -0.41 -1.35 -23.71
CA ILE A 729 -0.43 -1.60 -25.16
C ILE A 729 0.81 -0.99 -25.82
N LYS A 730 1.10 -1.37 -27.07
CA LYS A 730 2.09 -0.66 -27.90
C LYS A 730 1.41 0.39 -28.77
N PRO A 731 2.04 1.57 -28.97
CA PRO A 731 1.57 2.54 -29.96
C PRO A 731 1.43 1.91 -31.34
N GLY A 732 0.31 2.18 -32.02
CA GLY A 732 -0.01 1.64 -33.34
C GLY A 732 -0.52 0.19 -33.38
N GLU A 733 -0.40 -0.60 -32.31
CA GLU A 733 -0.74 -2.03 -32.32
C GLU A 733 -2.09 -2.37 -31.66
N GLY A 734 -2.82 -3.30 -32.27
CA GLY A 734 -4.01 -3.91 -31.67
C GLY A 734 -5.07 -2.90 -31.18
N ASN A 735 -5.40 -2.99 -29.89
CA ASN A 735 -6.42 -2.15 -29.25
C ASN A 735 -6.07 -0.65 -29.21
N TYR A 736 -4.81 -0.25 -29.46
CA TYR A 736 -4.43 1.16 -29.66
C TYR A 736 -5.33 1.84 -30.70
N ASN A 737 -5.59 1.17 -31.82
CA ASN A 737 -6.42 1.68 -32.91
C ASN A 737 -7.93 1.67 -32.59
N THR A 738 -8.34 1.18 -31.42
CA THR A 738 -9.69 1.38 -30.87
C THR A 738 -9.73 2.62 -29.97
N TYR A 739 -8.70 2.86 -29.16
CA TYR A 739 -8.60 4.04 -28.30
C TYR A 739 -8.24 5.33 -29.07
N VAL A 740 -7.44 5.23 -30.13
CA VAL A 740 -6.94 6.35 -30.94
C VAL A 740 -7.50 6.26 -32.36
N GLY A 741 -7.98 7.38 -32.89
CA GLY A 741 -8.56 7.47 -34.24
C GLY A 741 -10.07 7.64 -34.25
N GLU A 742 -10.73 7.34 -35.39
CA GLU A 742 -12.13 7.72 -35.62
C GLU A 742 -13.13 7.09 -34.64
N LYS A 743 -12.87 5.85 -34.18
CA LYS A 743 -13.78 5.07 -33.32
C LYS A 743 -14.07 5.78 -31.99
N SER A 744 -13.04 6.36 -31.37
CA SER A 744 -13.15 7.20 -30.17
C SER A 744 -13.27 8.69 -30.48
N GLY A 745 -12.69 9.14 -31.59
CA GLY A 745 -12.44 10.55 -31.88
C GLY A 745 -11.27 11.15 -31.09
N MET A 746 -10.46 10.35 -30.39
CA MET A 746 -9.31 10.79 -29.61
C MET A 746 -8.02 10.71 -30.41
N ARG A 747 -7.07 11.60 -30.11
CA ARG A 747 -5.68 11.60 -30.58
C ARG A 747 -4.74 11.24 -29.43
N ASP A 748 -3.65 10.57 -29.74
CA ASP A 748 -2.55 10.35 -28.79
C ASP A 748 -1.79 11.67 -28.53
N ILE A 749 -1.37 11.87 -27.28
CA ILE A 749 -0.54 13.00 -26.85
C ILE A 749 0.81 13.07 -27.60
N ASP A 750 1.42 11.94 -27.96
CA ASP A 750 2.58 11.85 -28.85
C ASP A 750 2.62 10.45 -29.50
N PRO A 751 2.15 10.30 -30.76
CA PRO A 751 2.24 9.05 -31.50
C PRO A 751 3.66 8.58 -31.87
N SER A 752 4.69 9.42 -31.71
CA SER A 752 6.08 9.09 -32.03
C SER A 752 6.84 8.42 -30.88
N ASP A 753 6.26 8.43 -29.68
CA ASP A 753 6.81 7.88 -28.45
C ASP A 753 6.58 6.36 -28.37
N TRP A 754 7.37 5.62 -29.16
CA TRP A 754 7.23 4.17 -29.34
C TRP A 754 7.59 3.32 -28.11
N ASP A 755 8.33 3.88 -27.14
CA ASP A 755 8.73 3.23 -25.88
C ASP A 755 7.61 3.23 -24.81
N ARG A 756 6.51 3.96 -25.06
CA ARG A 756 5.36 3.97 -24.15
C ARG A 756 4.65 2.60 -24.14
N TRP A 757 4.24 2.16 -22.95
CA TRP A 757 3.54 0.88 -22.77
C TRP A 757 2.43 0.93 -21.70
N CYS A 758 2.77 1.41 -20.50
CA CYS A 758 1.86 1.44 -19.36
C CYS A 758 0.82 2.56 -19.47
N GLU A 759 1.25 3.79 -19.18
CA GLU A 759 0.39 4.96 -19.08
C GLU A 759 0.20 5.66 -20.44
N TYR A 760 -0.92 6.36 -20.62
CA TYR A 760 -1.29 7.09 -21.83
C TYR A 760 -2.15 8.31 -21.48
N ILE A 761 -1.83 9.43 -22.12
CA ILE A 761 -2.73 10.58 -22.24
C ILE A 761 -3.26 10.65 -23.68
N LEU A 762 -4.58 10.74 -23.84
CA LEU A 762 -5.22 11.02 -25.14
C LEU A 762 -6.05 12.30 -25.03
N TYR A 763 -6.32 12.99 -26.14
CA TYR A 763 -7.10 14.22 -26.14
C TYR A 763 -7.93 14.42 -27.41
N LYS A 764 -8.94 15.29 -27.32
CA LYS A 764 -9.70 15.83 -28.47
C LYS A 764 -10.33 17.19 -28.14
N GLY A 765 -10.64 17.97 -29.16
CA GLY A 765 -11.35 19.26 -29.04
C GLY A 765 -10.60 20.35 -28.26
N ILE A 766 -9.33 20.12 -27.90
CA ILE A 766 -8.49 21.03 -27.13
C ILE A 766 -7.09 21.10 -27.74
N ARG A 767 -6.42 22.24 -27.62
CA ARG A 767 -5.03 22.38 -28.03
C ARG A 767 -4.11 21.73 -26.99
N ARG A 768 -3.14 20.94 -27.45
CA ARG A 768 -1.98 20.49 -26.68
C ARG A 768 -0.79 21.40 -26.96
N SER A 769 0.03 21.71 -25.95
CA SER A 769 1.28 22.51 -26.08
C SER A 769 2.55 21.72 -25.74
N ALA A 770 2.51 20.89 -24.70
CA ALA A 770 3.68 20.13 -24.24
C ALA A 770 3.33 18.73 -23.73
N TYR A 771 4.32 17.84 -23.71
CA TYR A 771 4.26 16.49 -23.15
C TYR A 771 5.58 16.15 -22.45
N ALA A 772 5.51 15.47 -21.29
CA ALA A 772 6.67 14.98 -20.57
C ALA A 772 6.42 13.59 -19.98
N ARG A 773 7.46 12.74 -19.98
CA ARG A 773 7.57 11.55 -19.14
C ARG A 773 8.59 11.86 -18.04
N VAL A 774 8.19 11.73 -16.78
CA VAL A 774 9.01 12.14 -15.62
C VAL A 774 9.37 10.93 -14.78
N SER A 775 10.67 10.76 -14.51
CA SER A 775 11.17 9.63 -13.74
C SER A 775 10.59 9.57 -12.33
N ARG A 776 10.17 8.37 -11.94
CA ARG A 776 9.56 8.03 -10.65
C ARG A 776 10.50 7.98 -9.45
N SER A 777 11.81 8.04 -9.69
CA SER A 777 12.85 7.76 -8.69
C SER A 777 12.57 6.42 -7.98
N THR A 778 12.42 6.42 -6.65
CA THR A 778 12.08 5.23 -5.83
C THR A 778 10.63 5.18 -5.36
N ILE A 779 9.71 6.00 -5.90
CA ILE A 779 8.33 6.13 -5.40
C ILE A 779 7.42 4.98 -5.88
N THR A 780 7.51 4.60 -7.15
CA THR A 780 6.69 3.58 -7.85
C THR A 780 7.59 2.78 -8.82
N ASP A 781 7.02 1.87 -9.63
CA ASP A 781 7.71 1.30 -10.80
C ASP A 781 7.32 1.90 -12.17
N THR A 782 6.21 2.65 -12.27
CA THR A 782 5.82 3.46 -13.45
C THR A 782 6.32 4.90 -13.39
N GLU A 783 6.70 5.48 -14.52
CA GLU A 783 6.92 6.94 -14.67
C GLU A 783 5.61 7.75 -14.47
N ILE A 784 5.72 9.08 -14.38
CA ILE A 784 4.56 9.98 -14.45
C ILE A 784 4.47 10.52 -15.87
N GLN A 785 3.28 10.50 -16.47
CA GLN A 785 3.03 11.22 -17.73
C GLN A 785 2.24 12.50 -17.50
N VAL A 786 2.67 13.59 -18.14
CA VAL A 786 2.04 14.92 -18.01
C VAL A 786 1.90 15.61 -19.36
N GLY A 787 0.74 16.20 -19.63
CA GLY A 787 0.46 17.02 -20.81
C GLY A 787 -0.05 18.41 -20.44
N LYS A 788 0.38 19.45 -21.15
CA LYS A 788 -0.20 20.80 -21.05
C LYS A 788 -1.19 21.04 -22.19
N PHE A 789 -2.37 21.54 -21.85
CA PHE A 789 -3.49 21.79 -22.77
C PHE A 789 -4.03 23.21 -22.63
N ILE A 790 -4.34 23.89 -23.74
CA ILE A 790 -4.80 25.29 -23.74
C ILE A 790 -6.31 25.33 -24.06
N VAL A 791 -7.09 25.87 -23.13
CA VAL A 791 -8.55 25.88 -23.21
C VAL A 791 -9.05 26.96 -24.17
N GLY A 792 -10.03 26.59 -25.01
CA GLY A 792 -10.65 27.49 -25.99
C GLY A 792 -9.88 27.63 -27.31
N GLN A 793 -8.75 26.93 -27.46
CA GLN A 793 -8.01 26.84 -28.74
C GLN A 793 -8.28 25.51 -29.45
N THR A 794 -8.27 25.54 -30.78
CA THR A 794 -8.42 24.34 -31.62
C THR A 794 -7.17 23.45 -31.58
N GLU A 795 -7.38 22.15 -31.83
CA GLU A 795 -6.31 21.15 -31.93
C GLU A 795 -5.13 21.61 -32.80
N GLY A 796 -3.91 21.27 -32.38
CA GLY A 796 -2.68 21.54 -33.13
C GLY A 796 -2.31 20.47 -34.15
N SER A 797 -1.21 20.71 -34.84
CA SER A 797 -0.46 19.68 -35.57
C SER A 797 0.45 18.90 -34.61
N ASN A 798 1.07 17.84 -35.13
CA ASN A 798 2.14 17.10 -34.45
C ASN A 798 3.53 17.63 -34.89
N ASP A 799 3.67 18.94 -35.07
CA ASP A 799 4.95 19.57 -35.35
C ASP A 799 5.61 19.95 -34.00
N GLN A 800 6.86 19.54 -33.79
CA GLN A 800 7.64 19.94 -32.62
C GLN A 800 8.25 21.32 -32.84
N ILE A 801 8.36 22.12 -31.78
CA ILE A 801 9.03 23.44 -31.79
C ILE A 801 9.99 23.56 -30.62
N SER A 802 10.96 24.46 -30.76
CA SER A 802 11.90 24.78 -29.70
C SER A 802 11.22 25.52 -28.54
N GLU A 803 11.70 25.30 -27.32
CA GLU A 803 11.06 25.78 -26.09
C GLU A 803 10.99 27.31 -26.00
N ASP A 804 11.97 28.01 -26.56
CA ASP A 804 12.02 29.48 -26.63
C ASP A 804 10.81 30.09 -27.36
N GLN A 805 10.18 29.33 -28.25
CA GLN A 805 9.00 29.74 -29.03
C GLN A 805 7.67 29.55 -28.29
N VAL A 806 7.67 28.83 -27.15
CA VAL A 806 6.48 28.60 -26.32
C VAL A 806 6.40 29.63 -25.19
N PRO A 807 5.22 30.23 -24.88
CA PRO A 807 5.03 31.13 -23.74
C PRO A 807 5.41 30.48 -22.40
N GLU A 808 5.89 31.28 -21.45
CA GLU A 808 6.50 30.77 -20.21
C GLU A 808 5.56 29.87 -19.38
N GLY A 809 4.30 30.27 -19.15
CA GLY A 809 3.32 29.44 -18.41
C GLY A 809 2.92 28.13 -19.13
N GLN A 810 3.23 28.03 -20.43
CA GLN A 810 2.98 26.84 -21.24
C GLN A 810 4.17 25.86 -21.28
N ARG A 811 5.34 26.27 -20.74
CA ARG A 811 6.53 25.41 -20.56
C ARG A 811 6.40 24.54 -19.32
N PHE A 812 7.21 23.49 -19.20
CA PHE A 812 7.34 22.75 -17.93
C PHE A 812 8.37 23.42 -17.01
N PRO A 813 8.25 23.26 -15.68
CA PRO A 813 9.20 23.80 -14.71
C PRO A 813 10.64 23.35 -14.99
N ALA A 814 11.57 24.30 -14.96
CA ALA A 814 12.98 24.06 -15.27
C ALA A 814 13.68 23.06 -14.34
N LEU A 815 13.10 22.78 -13.16
CA LEU A 815 13.57 21.80 -12.18
C LEU A 815 13.76 20.40 -12.77
N PHE A 816 12.93 20.02 -13.75
CA PHE A 816 12.96 18.70 -14.39
C PHE A 816 13.84 18.64 -15.66
N ARG A 817 14.63 19.70 -15.93
CA ARG A 817 15.62 19.70 -17.02
C ARG A 817 16.95 19.14 -16.50
N GLY A 818 17.34 17.95 -16.96
CA GLY A 818 18.58 17.29 -16.54
C GLY A 818 18.66 15.83 -17.02
N GLN A 819 19.63 15.09 -16.50
CA GLN A 819 19.76 13.65 -16.78
C GLN A 819 18.56 12.88 -16.20
N GLY A 820 17.63 12.44 -17.05
CA GLY A 820 16.55 11.51 -16.64
C GLY A 820 15.10 11.92 -16.93
N ALA A 821 14.82 12.96 -17.72
CA ALA A 821 13.45 13.29 -18.13
C ALA A 821 13.36 13.76 -19.61
N PRO A 822 12.78 12.95 -20.52
CA PRO A 822 12.48 13.41 -21.88
C PRO A 822 11.23 14.31 -21.88
N VAL A 823 11.45 15.60 -22.11
CA VAL A 823 10.42 16.63 -22.30
C VAL A 823 10.31 16.98 -23.78
N LYS A 824 9.09 16.94 -24.35
CA LYS A 824 8.82 17.21 -25.78
C LYS A 824 7.79 18.34 -25.95
N ILE A 825 8.11 19.33 -26.78
CA ILE A 825 7.37 20.61 -26.92
C ILE A 825 6.87 20.81 -28.35
N TRP A 826 5.66 21.38 -28.53
CA TRP A 826 4.88 21.28 -29.77
C TRP A 826 4.22 22.59 -30.19
N ALA A 827 4.00 22.75 -31.50
CA ALA A 827 3.71 24.02 -32.16
C ALA A 827 2.44 24.75 -31.67
N ILE A 828 2.47 26.09 -31.68
CA ILE A 828 1.31 26.99 -31.50
C ILE A 828 1.12 27.79 -32.81
N PRO A 829 -0.10 28.02 -33.33
CA PRO A 829 -0.29 28.47 -34.70
C PRO A 829 -0.46 29.98 -34.75
N SER A 830 0.65 30.72 -34.73
CA SER A 830 0.65 32.14 -35.11
C SER A 830 2.01 32.59 -35.62
N GLY A 831 2.26 32.36 -36.91
CA GLY A 831 3.19 33.17 -37.70
C GLY A 831 4.64 32.67 -37.86
N ILE A 832 4.88 32.05 -39.02
CA ILE A 832 6.07 32.26 -39.88
C ILE A 832 7.37 31.47 -39.61
N LEU A 833 7.80 30.85 -40.73
CA LEU A 833 9.12 30.29 -41.11
C LEU A 833 9.62 28.99 -40.49
N SER A 834 9.77 28.00 -41.38
CA SER A 834 10.48 26.75 -41.19
C SER A 834 11.96 26.87 -41.60
N PHE A 835 12.81 26.05 -40.97
CA PHE A 835 13.97 25.44 -41.61
C PHE A 835 14.05 23.98 -41.16
N SER A 836 14.47 23.08 -42.04
CA SER A 836 14.63 21.67 -41.73
C SER A 836 16.08 21.23 -41.85
N LYS A 837 16.52 20.39 -40.90
CA LYS A 837 17.30 19.20 -41.21
C LYS A 837 17.11 18.18 -40.09
N SER A 838 16.90 16.92 -40.48
CA SER A 838 16.78 15.77 -39.58
C SER A 838 18.16 15.21 -39.23
N ILE A 839 18.29 14.67 -38.02
CA ILE A 839 18.95 13.39 -37.73
C ILE A 839 18.07 12.69 -36.67
N MET A 840 17.83 11.38 -36.87
CA MET A 840 17.34 10.46 -35.84
C MET A 840 18.57 9.76 -35.28
N ASP A 841 18.56 9.39 -34.00
CA ASP A 841 19.03 8.12 -33.42
C ASP A 841 18.53 8.11 -31.95
N GLU A 842 17.83 7.08 -31.45
CA GLU A 842 18.25 5.70 -31.13
C GLU A 842 19.23 5.59 -29.94
N ASP A 843 18.70 5.67 -28.71
CA ASP A 843 19.00 4.68 -27.66
C ASP A 843 17.96 4.75 -26.51
N GLY A 844 16.99 3.83 -26.53
CA GLY A 844 16.05 3.60 -25.43
C GLY A 844 16.44 2.32 -24.66
N GLU A 845 16.80 2.43 -23.38
CA GLU A 845 17.13 1.24 -22.58
C GLU A 845 15.87 0.43 -22.22
N ASP A 846 15.91 -0.85 -22.63
CA ASP A 846 14.81 -1.82 -22.57
C ASP A 846 14.43 -2.25 -21.14
N TRP A 847 13.56 -1.47 -20.49
CA TRP A 847 13.00 -1.74 -19.17
C TRP A 847 12.06 -2.97 -19.13
N GLN A 848 11.54 -3.43 -20.28
CA GLN A 848 10.69 -4.62 -20.37
C GLN A 848 11.45 -5.92 -20.03
N SER A 849 12.78 -5.90 -20.14
CA SER A 849 13.64 -7.05 -19.83
C SER A 849 13.53 -7.54 -18.38
N THR A 850 13.12 -6.68 -17.44
CA THR A 850 12.82 -7.02 -16.04
C THR A 850 11.55 -7.87 -15.90
N HIS A 851 10.56 -7.62 -16.76
CA HIS A 851 9.24 -8.28 -16.74
C HIS A 851 9.24 -9.64 -17.47
N PHE A 852 10.00 -9.77 -18.57
CA PHE A 852 10.05 -11.00 -19.36
C PHE A 852 10.90 -12.12 -18.74
N ASN A 853 11.99 -11.80 -18.04
CA ASN A 853 12.95 -12.82 -17.59
C ASN A 853 12.45 -13.71 -16.43
N GLN A 854 11.41 -13.33 -15.69
CA GLN A 854 10.84 -14.19 -14.63
C GLN A 854 9.88 -15.27 -15.18
N ARG A 855 9.22 -15.04 -16.33
CA ARG A 855 8.14 -15.92 -16.83
C ARG A 855 8.61 -17.27 -17.40
N HIS A 856 9.89 -17.44 -17.76
CA HIS A 856 10.39 -18.68 -18.39
C HIS A 856 11.05 -19.71 -17.44
N MET A 857 11.15 -19.44 -16.13
CA MET A 857 11.88 -20.32 -15.18
C MET A 857 11.00 -21.24 -14.31
N SER A 858 9.66 -21.17 -14.38
CA SER A 858 8.78 -22.00 -13.54
C SER A 858 8.55 -23.44 -14.05
N ALA A 859 8.97 -23.77 -15.28
CA ALA A 859 8.55 -24.99 -15.98
C ALA A 859 9.64 -26.04 -16.23
N ARG A 860 10.74 -26.12 -15.44
CA ARG A 860 11.66 -27.29 -15.49
C ARG A 860 12.68 -27.44 -14.34
N THR A 861 12.27 -27.92 -13.16
CA THR A 861 13.21 -28.54 -12.16
C THR A 861 12.50 -29.49 -11.16
N GLY A 862 11.69 -30.42 -11.65
CA GLY A 862 11.19 -31.53 -10.84
C GLY A 862 12.25 -32.62 -10.61
N GLY A 863 13.26 -32.35 -9.77
CA GLY A 863 14.39 -33.26 -9.52
C GLY A 863 14.63 -33.53 -8.03
N LYS A 864 14.46 -34.79 -7.59
CA LYS A 864 14.70 -35.22 -6.20
C LYS A 864 16.19 -35.13 -5.83
N GLY A 865 16.52 -34.40 -4.76
CA GLY A 865 17.87 -34.31 -4.18
C GLY A 865 17.83 -34.43 -2.65
N SER A 866 18.76 -35.21 -2.08
CA SER A 866 18.77 -35.60 -0.66
C SER A 866 19.37 -34.54 0.28
N SER A 867 18.90 -34.53 1.53
CA SER A 867 19.43 -33.77 2.66
C SER A 867 20.93 -34.00 2.93
N ARG A 868 21.67 -32.94 3.29
CA ARG A 868 22.87 -33.03 4.14
C ARG A 868 23.08 -31.74 4.95
N LYS A 869 23.75 -31.87 6.10
CA LYS A 869 23.97 -30.80 7.10
C LYS A 869 25.19 -29.92 6.77
N GLY A 870 25.12 -28.66 7.19
CA GLY A 870 26.24 -27.93 7.80
C GLY A 870 26.98 -26.93 6.91
N GLY A 871 27.29 -25.76 7.49
CA GLY A 871 28.16 -24.74 6.90
C GLY A 871 27.51 -23.36 6.87
N ALA A 872 27.98 -22.42 7.70
CA ALA A 872 27.69 -21.01 7.53
C ALA A 872 28.53 -20.47 6.36
N GLY A 873 27.93 -20.42 5.17
CA GLY A 873 28.59 -19.90 3.97
C GLY A 873 28.44 -18.38 3.88
N ASN A 874 29.57 -17.67 3.86
CA ASN A 874 29.62 -16.26 3.49
C ASN A 874 29.07 -16.12 2.05
N LYS A 875 28.10 -15.24 1.81
CA LYS A 875 27.54 -15.05 0.46
C LYS A 875 28.57 -14.28 -0.37
N SER A 876 29.18 -14.92 -1.36
CA SER A 876 30.20 -14.30 -2.22
C SER A 876 29.57 -13.25 -3.14
N VAL A 877 30.05 -12.02 -3.03
CA VAL A 877 29.86 -10.96 -4.03
C VAL A 877 30.39 -11.47 -5.38
N PHE A 878 29.81 -11.02 -6.48
CA PHE A 878 30.33 -11.34 -7.81
C PHE A 878 31.65 -10.60 -8.05
N MET A 879 32.66 -11.29 -8.57
CA MET A 879 33.92 -10.68 -9.03
C MET A 879 34.15 -11.12 -10.46
N ALA A 880 34.51 -10.18 -11.36
CA ALA A 880 34.73 -10.48 -12.78
C ALA A 880 35.79 -11.56 -13.00
N SER A 881 36.83 -11.57 -12.17
CA SER A 881 37.88 -12.61 -12.14
C SER A 881 37.35 -14.04 -11.87
N SER A 882 36.17 -14.19 -11.27
CA SER A 882 35.50 -15.50 -11.13
C SER A 882 35.08 -16.07 -12.49
N SER A 883 34.90 -15.23 -13.51
CA SER A 883 34.57 -15.66 -14.87
C SER A 883 35.76 -16.23 -15.65
N TYR A 884 37.00 -15.88 -15.30
CA TYR A 884 38.20 -16.22 -16.06
C TYR A 884 38.45 -17.73 -16.22
N GLY A 885 39.09 -18.12 -17.32
CA GLY A 885 39.51 -19.49 -17.62
C GLY A 885 38.74 -20.17 -18.76
N LEU A 886 39.05 -21.45 -18.96
CA LEU A 886 38.62 -22.26 -20.11
C LEU A 886 37.27 -22.94 -19.87
N TYR A 887 36.39 -22.86 -20.87
CA TYR A 887 35.07 -23.50 -20.91
C TYR A 887 34.96 -24.47 -22.08
N GLU A 888 34.36 -25.64 -21.83
CA GLU A 888 33.84 -26.52 -22.86
C GLU A 888 32.47 -26.01 -23.32
N VAL A 889 32.26 -25.89 -24.64
CA VAL A 889 31.06 -25.26 -25.22
C VAL A 889 30.21 -26.27 -26.00
N GLY A 890 29.01 -26.54 -25.51
CA GLY A 890 27.98 -27.24 -26.27
C GLY A 890 27.25 -26.30 -27.24
N CYS A 891 27.34 -26.58 -28.54
CA CYS A 891 26.56 -25.90 -29.59
C CYS A 891 25.78 -26.93 -30.43
N PRO A 892 24.44 -27.06 -30.25
CA PRO A 892 23.64 -28.03 -31.02
C PRO A 892 23.55 -27.76 -32.52
N ALA A 893 23.78 -26.52 -32.97
CA ALA A 893 23.83 -26.21 -34.40
C ALA A 893 25.15 -26.66 -35.03
N LEU A 894 26.27 -26.48 -34.34
CA LEU A 894 27.58 -27.00 -34.75
C LEU A 894 27.53 -28.52 -34.94
N ALA A 895 26.94 -29.23 -33.97
CA ALA A 895 26.76 -30.67 -34.05
C ALA A 895 25.97 -31.10 -35.29
N LYS A 896 24.95 -30.34 -35.73
CA LYS A 896 24.22 -30.62 -36.97
C LYS A 896 25.06 -30.34 -38.22
N LEU A 897 25.84 -29.27 -38.20
CA LEU A 897 26.68 -28.86 -39.33
C LEU A 897 27.81 -29.87 -39.62
N VAL A 898 28.40 -30.44 -38.56
CA VAL A 898 29.44 -31.49 -38.67
C VAL A 898 28.87 -32.88 -39.00
N MET A 899 27.55 -33.11 -38.84
CA MET A 899 26.90 -34.44 -38.95
C MET A 899 25.97 -34.63 -40.17
N GLY A 900 25.98 -33.73 -41.16
CA GLY A 900 25.10 -33.83 -42.33
C GLY A 900 25.54 -34.88 -43.37
N PRO A 901 24.63 -35.40 -44.22
CA PRO A 901 23.30 -35.89 -43.92
C PRO A 901 23.26 -37.44 -43.99
N LEU A 902 22.85 -38.09 -42.91
CA LEU A 902 22.49 -39.52 -42.93
C LEU A 902 20.99 -39.71 -42.66
N VAL A 903 20.32 -40.29 -43.66
CA VAL A 903 18.92 -40.80 -43.64
C VAL A 903 17.80 -39.75 -43.78
N THR A 904 17.41 -39.48 -45.03
CA THR A 904 16.01 -39.18 -45.40
C THR A 904 15.60 -39.95 -46.65
N SER A 905 14.94 -41.09 -46.46
CA SER A 905 14.13 -41.75 -47.50
C SER A 905 13.02 -42.55 -46.82
N GLY A 906 11.77 -42.07 -46.88
CA GLY A 906 10.64 -42.86 -46.38
C GLY A 906 9.38 -42.08 -45.99
N ILE A 907 8.44 -42.05 -46.94
CA ILE A 907 6.98 -42.11 -46.71
C ILE A 907 6.31 -40.84 -46.15
N ALA A 908 5.62 -40.13 -47.04
CA ALA A 908 4.48 -39.29 -46.74
C ALA A 908 3.17 -40.11 -46.76
N GLY A 909 2.08 -39.61 -46.16
CA GLY A 909 0.72 -40.03 -46.53
C GLY A 909 -0.36 -40.03 -45.45
N GLY A 910 -1.07 -38.90 -45.30
CA GLY A 910 -2.48 -38.83 -44.85
C GLY A 910 -2.83 -39.27 -43.42
N SER A 911 -4.10 -39.21 -42.98
CA SER A 911 -5.27 -38.50 -43.51
C SER A 911 -6.48 -38.69 -42.57
N ILE A 912 -7.14 -37.59 -42.20
CA ILE A 912 -8.57 -37.50 -41.76
C ILE A 912 -8.94 -38.09 -40.38
N ALA A 913 -9.96 -37.46 -39.78
CA ALA A 913 -10.52 -37.72 -38.46
C ALA A 913 -11.63 -38.78 -38.47
N GLU A 914 -12.02 -39.27 -37.29
CA GLU A 914 -13.40 -39.10 -36.78
C GLU A 914 -13.50 -39.47 -35.28
N SER A 915 -14.64 -39.11 -34.68
CA SER A 915 -14.96 -39.22 -33.24
C SER A 915 -16.01 -40.33 -33.00
N PRO A 916 -16.78 -40.43 -31.88
CA PRO A 916 -16.64 -39.93 -30.50
C PRO A 916 -16.96 -41.01 -29.42
N ARG A 917 -17.17 -40.58 -28.15
CA ARG A 917 -17.96 -41.24 -27.06
C ARG A 917 -17.35 -42.52 -26.42
N SER A 918 -17.70 -42.90 -25.19
CA SER A 918 -18.16 -42.19 -23.97
C SER A 918 -18.32 -43.21 -22.81
N ALA A 919 -17.94 -42.86 -21.57
CA ALA A 919 -18.49 -43.42 -20.31
C ALA A 919 -18.35 -44.96 -20.06
N SER A 920 -18.45 -45.51 -18.84
CA SER A 920 -18.20 -45.06 -17.46
C SER A 920 -18.35 -46.26 -16.47
N PHE A 921 -17.89 -46.09 -15.22
CA PHE A 921 -18.28 -46.83 -13.99
C PHE A 921 -17.88 -48.30 -13.71
N GLY A 922 -17.58 -48.55 -12.42
CA GLY A 922 -17.77 -49.82 -11.69
C GLY A 922 -16.50 -50.67 -11.44
N SER A 923 -15.72 -50.49 -10.36
CA SER A 923 -15.88 -51.14 -9.03
C SER A 923 -16.33 -52.61 -9.09
N SER A 924 -15.66 -53.64 -8.55
CA SER A 924 -14.72 -53.78 -7.41
C SER A 924 -13.97 -55.16 -7.53
N ALA A 925 -13.23 -55.78 -6.59
CA ALA A 925 -12.98 -55.62 -5.14
C ALA A 925 -11.63 -56.29 -4.72
N ASP A 926 -11.50 -56.55 -3.40
CA ASP A 926 -10.71 -57.60 -2.70
C ASP A 926 -9.16 -57.56 -2.57
N VAL A 927 -8.75 -57.80 -1.30
CA VAL A 927 -7.42 -57.65 -0.66
C VAL A 927 -7.49 -58.46 0.67
N PRO A 928 -6.42 -58.98 1.32
CA PRO A 928 -5.17 -59.67 0.89
C PRO A 928 -5.16 -61.14 1.46
N PRO A 929 -4.03 -61.87 1.72
CA PRO A 929 -3.06 -61.56 2.80
C PRO A 929 -1.57 -61.90 2.53
N SER A 930 -0.69 -61.43 3.41
CA SER A 930 0.74 -61.79 3.51
C SER A 930 0.94 -63.14 4.23
N PRO A 931 2.09 -63.84 4.09
CA PRO A 931 3.25 -63.54 4.95
C PRO A 931 4.61 -63.69 4.23
N GLY A 932 5.70 -63.24 4.88
CA GLY A 932 7.03 -63.13 4.25
C GLY A 932 8.13 -64.03 4.81
N GLY A 933 9.32 -63.92 4.21
CA GLY A 933 10.60 -64.27 4.84
C GLY A 933 11.36 -65.47 4.26
N SER A 934 12.33 -65.21 3.38
CA SER A 934 13.56 -66.02 3.34
C SER A 934 14.74 -65.26 2.71
N ARG A 935 15.93 -65.41 3.29
CA ARG A 935 17.22 -64.91 2.75
C ARG A 935 17.98 -66.07 2.09
N ARG A 936 18.46 -65.92 0.85
CA ARG A 936 19.84 -66.37 0.50
C ARG A 936 20.36 -65.79 -0.82
N ILE A 937 21.60 -66.14 -1.13
CA ILE A 937 22.56 -65.36 -1.93
C ILE A 937 23.10 -66.20 -3.11
N LYS A 938 23.46 -65.50 -4.20
CA LYS A 938 24.38 -65.84 -5.32
C LYS A 938 23.91 -66.66 -6.54
N LYS A 939 24.19 -66.03 -7.70
CA LYS A 939 24.75 -66.56 -8.98
C LYS A 939 23.88 -67.44 -9.90
N GLY A 940 23.64 -66.91 -11.11
CA GLY A 940 24.43 -67.34 -12.28
C GLY A 940 23.68 -67.61 -13.59
N ARG A 941 24.13 -66.94 -14.68
CA ARG A 941 23.76 -67.12 -16.11
C ARG A 941 22.29 -66.83 -16.47
N GLY A 942 21.96 -66.14 -17.57
CA GLY A 942 22.78 -65.40 -18.55
C GLY A 942 22.07 -65.32 -19.90
N ASN A 943 22.23 -64.23 -20.68
CA ASN A 943 21.99 -64.30 -22.12
C ASN A 943 22.68 -63.18 -22.94
N SER A 944 22.76 -63.46 -24.23
CA SER A 944 23.42 -62.74 -25.34
C SER A 944 23.38 -61.20 -25.36
N ARG A 945 24.55 -60.60 -25.66
CA ARG A 945 24.69 -59.22 -26.15
C ARG A 945 23.99 -59.07 -27.52
N ARG A 946 23.23 -58.00 -27.68
CA ARG A 946 22.94 -57.34 -28.96
C ARG A 946 23.55 -55.94 -28.84
N GLU A 947 24.56 -55.65 -29.64
CA GLU A 947 25.27 -54.35 -29.62
C GLU A 947 24.28 -53.23 -29.92
N SER A 948 24.23 -52.20 -29.08
CA SER A 948 23.34 -51.05 -29.29
C SER A 948 23.98 -50.04 -30.23
N LYS A 949 23.12 -49.21 -30.83
CA LYS A 949 23.50 -48.14 -31.78
C LYS A 949 24.42 -47.09 -31.16
N GLU A 950 24.56 -47.07 -29.83
CA GLU A 950 25.34 -46.10 -29.05
C GLU A 950 26.84 -46.43 -29.04
N GLU A 951 27.24 -47.71 -28.95
CA GLU A 951 28.67 -48.10 -28.98
C GLU A 951 29.34 -47.72 -30.31
N ARG A 952 28.60 -47.77 -31.43
CA ARG A 952 29.10 -47.30 -32.74
C ARG A 952 29.22 -45.77 -32.85
N ILE A 953 28.41 -45.02 -32.11
CA ILE A 953 28.50 -43.55 -32.07
C ILE A 953 29.70 -43.12 -31.23
N ALA A 954 29.96 -43.81 -30.11
CA ALA A 954 31.13 -43.59 -29.27
C ALA A 954 32.45 -43.89 -30.00
N ASP A 955 32.53 -45.00 -30.75
CA ASP A 955 33.75 -45.37 -31.50
C ASP A 955 34.04 -44.41 -32.67
N MET A 956 32.99 -43.92 -33.36
CA MET A 956 33.16 -42.94 -34.45
C MET A 956 33.55 -41.54 -33.97
N ALA A 957 33.15 -41.15 -32.75
CA ALA A 957 33.57 -39.88 -32.14
C ALA A 957 35.09 -39.81 -31.82
N SER A 958 35.79 -40.95 -31.79
CA SER A 958 37.25 -41.00 -31.56
C SER A 958 38.09 -40.48 -32.73
N LYS A 959 37.47 -40.14 -33.88
CA LYS A 959 38.17 -39.71 -35.11
C LYS A 959 37.76 -38.32 -35.58
N GLY A 960 38.35 -37.30 -34.94
CA GLY A 960 38.69 -36.06 -35.63
C GLY A 960 37.60 -34.98 -35.75
N VAL A 961 36.81 -34.75 -34.70
CA VAL A 961 36.05 -33.49 -34.54
C VAL A 961 36.61 -32.76 -33.32
N GLY A 962 37.01 -31.49 -33.49
CA GLY A 962 37.55 -30.69 -32.41
C GLY A 962 36.49 -30.34 -31.36
N GLU A 963 36.83 -30.49 -30.07
CA GLU A 963 36.01 -30.04 -28.95
C GLU A 963 35.83 -28.51 -29.01
N ALA A 964 34.59 -28.03 -29.08
CA ALA A 964 34.30 -26.60 -29.10
C ALA A 964 34.59 -25.96 -27.73
N LYS A 965 35.35 -24.86 -27.73
CA LYS A 965 35.93 -24.23 -26.54
C LYS A 965 35.82 -22.71 -26.59
N LEU A 966 35.82 -22.11 -25.40
CA LEU A 966 35.83 -20.67 -25.18
C LEU A 966 36.68 -20.39 -23.93
N GLU A 967 37.67 -19.50 -24.02
CA GLU A 967 38.53 -19.11 -22.89
C GLU A 967 38.40 -17.62 -22.63
N ILE A 968 38.08 -17.25 -21.38
CA ILE A 968 38.03 -15.85 -20.93
C ILE A 968 39.39 -15.54 -20.32
N HIS A 969 40.13 -14.62 -20.93
CA HIS A 969 41.57 -14.41 -20.69
C HIS A 969 41.86 -13.44 -19.54
N GLY A 970 41.08 -12.37 -19.44
CA GLY A 970 41.28 -11.31 -18.46
C GLY A 970 40.53 -10.05 -18.88
N ASP A 971 40.87 -8.93 -18.26
CA ASP A 971 40.41 -7.59 -18.69
C ASP A 971 41.09 -7.21 -20.03
N VAL A 972 40.52 -6.24 -20.77
CA VAL A 972 41.18 -5.66 -21.96
C VAL A 972 42.29 -4.70 -21.52
N GLU A 973 43.47 -4.73 -22.17
CA GLU A 973 44.63 -3.93 -21.76
C GLU A 973 44.52 -2.45 -22.19
N SER A 974 43.75 -1.66 -21.43
CA SER A 974 43.71 -0.18 -21.50
C SER A 974 43.16 0.37 -20.18
N GLU A 975 43.73 1.45 -19.64
CA GLU A 975 43.27 2.04 -18.36
C GLU A 975 41.88 2.68 -18.46
N GLU A 976 41.37 2.92 -19.67
CA GLU A 976 40.04 3.49 -19.94
C GLU A 976 38.94 2.42 -20.13
N ASN A 977 39.32 1.14 -20.26
CA ASN A 977 38.41 0.02 -20.55
C ASN A 977 38.04 -0.86 -19.34
N ASP A 978 38.15 -0.31 -18.13
CA ASP A 978 37.76 -0.97 -16.88
C ASP A 978 36.28 -1.40 -16.89
N GLY A 979 36.03 -2.70 -17.14
CA GLY A 979 34.69 -3.28 -17.29
C GLY A 979 34.48 -4.17 -18.51
N ALA A 980 35.49 -4.30 -19.39
CA ALA A 980 35.49 -5.21 -20.53
C ALA A 980 36.49 -6.37 -20.37
N LEU A 981 36.11 -7.57 -20.82
CA LEU A 981 36.93 -8.78 -20.75
C LEU A 981 37.26 -9.32 -22.15
N MET A 982 38.50 -9.76 -22.36
CA MET A 982 38.93 -10.42 -23.59
C MET A 982 38.68 -11.94 -23.54
N CYS A 983 38.23 -12.49 -24.66
CA CYS A 983 37.81 -13.87 -24.80
C CYS A 983 38.28 -14.44 -26.15
N SER A 984 38.75 -15.69 -26.18
CA SER A 984 38.97 -16.42 -27.44
C SER A 984 38.04 -17.63 -27.53
N PHE A 985 37.75 -18.08 -28.74
CA PHE A 985 36.91 -19.26 -28.95
C PHE A 985 37.31 -20.03 -30.22
N ASP A 986 37.09 -21.35 -30.18
CA ASP A 986 37.22 -22.26 -31.32
C ASP A 986 36.05 -23.25 -31.28
N PHE A 987 35.16 -23.15 -32.26
CA PHE A 987 34.02 -24.04 -32.44
C PHE A 987 34.37 -25.17 -33.42
N GLY A 988 35.32 -26.01 -33.01
CA GLY A 988 35.71 -27.24 -33.72
C GLY A 988 36.32 -26.99 -35.10
N GLY A 989 37.03 -25.88 -35.29
CA GLY A 989 37.60 -25.46 -36.57
C GLY A 989 36.61 -24.86 -37.57
N VAL A 990 35.32 -24.76 -37.22
CA VAL A 990 34.28 -24.19 -38.09
C VAL A 990 34.22 -22.67 -37.97
N VAL A 991 34.28 -22.14 -36.74
CA VAL A 991 34.47 -20.70 -36.45
C VAL A 991 35.49 -20.58 -35.33
N HIS A 992 36.50 -19.74 -35.50
CA HIS A 992 37.46 -19.42 -34.44
C HIS A 992 37.85 -17.94 -34.49
N GLY A 993 38.10 -17.34 -33.32
CA GLY A 993 38.43 -15.91 -33.24
C GLY A 993 38.43 -15.39 -31.81
N VAL A 994 38.29 -14.07 -31.68
CA VAL A 994 38.24 -13.36 -30.40
C VAL A 994 36.91 -12.64 -30.19
N ALA A 995 36.61 -12.34 -28.93
CA ALA A 995 35.40 -11.68 -28.50
C ALA A 995 35.70 -10.75 -27.32
N VAL A 996 35.05 -9.60 -27.30
CA VAL A 996 34.95 -8.74 -26.11
C VAL A 996 33.67 -9.13 -25.36
N LEU A 997 33.73 -9.12 -24.03
CA LEU A 997 32.60 -9.34 -23.13
C LEU A 997 32.44 -8.15 -22.18
N ALA A 998 31.26 -7.54 -22.10
CA ALA A 998 31.02 -6.37 -21.23
C ALA A 998 29.66 -6.43 -20.53
N GLY A 999 29.53 -5.67 -19.43
CA GLY A 999 28.26 -5.52 -18.70
C GLY A 999 27.17 -4.81 -19.50
N SER A 1000 27.51 -3.79 -20.30
CA SER A 1000 26.58 -3.01 -21.11
C SER A 1000 26.87 -3.14 -22.61
N ARG A 1001 25.86 -2.80 -23.44
CA ARG A 1001 26.04 -2.69 -24.90
C ARG A 1001 26.78 -1.43 -25.34
N ARG A 1002 26.87 -0.42 -24.45
CA ARG A 1002 27.53 0.85 -24.74
C ARG A 1002 29.04 0.74 -24.53
N LEU A 1003 29.48 0.12 -23.43
CA LEU A 1003 30.90 -0.17 -23.17
C LEU A 1003 31.51 -1.04 -24.28
N ILE A 1004 30.78 -2.05 -24.78
CA ILE A 1004 31.28 -2.90 -25.88
C ILE A 1004 31.29 -2.21 -27.26
N LYS A 1005 30.55 -1.10 -27.45
CA LYS A 1005 30.71 -0.25 -28.65
C LYS A 1005 32.06 0.49 -28.53
N ARG A 1006 32.29 1.23 -27.44
CA ARG A 1006 33.50 2.01 -27.18
C ARG A 1006 34.78 1.17 -27.28
N VAL A 1007 34.86 0.08 -26.51
CA VAL A 1007 36.04 -0.82 -26.49
C VAL A 1007 36.36 -1.36 -27.90
N VAL A 1008 35.34 -1.60 -28.73
CA VAL A 1008 35.54 -2.13 -30.09
C VAL A 1008 35.96 -1.04 -31.07
N ALA A 1009 35.45 0.19 -30.96
CA ALA A 1009 35.90 1.32 -31.77
C ALA A 1009 37.39 1.65 -31.53
N GLU A 1010 37.82 1.68 -30.25
CA GLU A 1010 39.22 1.85 -29.85
C GLU A 1010 40.10 0.72 -30.43
N LEU A 1011 39.67 -0.54 -30.31
CA LEU A 1011 40.37 -1.70 -30.88
C LEU A 1011 40.38 -1.76 -32.41
N GLU A 1012 39.49 -1.02 -33.09
CA GLU A 1012 39.45 -0.89 -34.55
C GLU A 1012 40.17 0.36 -35.08
N GLY A 1013 40.61 1.26 -34.17
CA GLY A 1013 41.41 2.44 -34.48
C GLY A 1013 40.60 3.59 -35.10
N GLU A 1014 39.32 3.68 -34.77
CA GLU A 1014 38.42 4.74 -35.21
C GLU A 1014 38.49 5.92 -34.22
N GLU A 1015 38.83 7.12 -34.70
CA GLU A 1015 38.73 8.35 -33.89
C GLU A 1015 37.24 8.72 -33.72
N GLU A 1016 36.75 8.90 -32.48
CA GLU A 1016 35.35 9.27 -32.22
C GLU A 1016 35.03 10.67 -32.78
N ASP A 1017 33.94 10.78 -33.54
CA ASP A 1017 33.25 12.07 -33.72
C ASP A 1017 32.63 12.47 -32.37
N ASP A 1018 32.99 13.65 -31.84
CA ASP A 1018 32.58 14.16 -30.51
C ASP A 1018 31.04 14.37 -30.32
N GLU A 1019 30.20 13.97 -31.28
CA GLU A 1019 28.74 14.11 -31.23
C GLU A 1019 28.04 13.02 -30.39
N ASP A 1020 28.72 11.92 -30.02
CA ASP A 1020 28.11 10.73 -29.38
C ASP A 1020 28.35 10.60 -27.84
N ARG A 1021 28.94 11.64 -27.22
CA ARG A 1021 29.13 11.71 -25.76
C ARG A 1021 27.81 11.97 -25.03
N THR A 1022 27.21 10.94 -24.44
CA THR A 1022 26.00 11.11 -23.63
C THR A 1022 26.29 11.52 -22.19
N SER A 1023 25.24 11.92 -21.48
CA SER A 1023 25.35 12.52 -20.16
C SER A 1023 25.85 11.56 -19.06
N GLU A 1024 25.67 10.24 -19.21
CA GLU A 1024 26.27 9.24 -18.29
C GLU A 1024 27.81 9.31 -18.27
N ASP A 1025 28.47 9.72 -19.37
CA ASP A 1025 29.93 9.87 -19.41
C ASP A 1025 30.38 11.15 -18.70
N LEU A 1026 29.58 12.22 -18.76
CA LEU A 1026 29.78 13.41 -17.95
C LEU A 1026 29.53 13.14 -16.44
N GLU A 1027 28.78 12.10 -16.08
CA GLU A 1027 28.68 11.62 -14.69
C GLU A 1027 29.87 10.73 -14.28
N ALA A 1028 30.40 9.90 -15.18
CA ALA A 1028 31.67 9.20 -14.94
C ALA A 1028 32.85 10.18 -14.74
N ASP A 1029 32.95 11.21 -15.59
CA ASP A 1029 33.99 12.24 -15.53
C ASP A 1029 33.77 13.29 -14.42
N SER A 1030 32.52 13.58 -14.02
CA SER A 1030 32.27 14.47 -12.87
C SER A 1030 32.48 13.77 -11.52
N VAL A 1031 32.36 12.44 -11.45
CA VAL A 1031 32.86 11.66 -10.31
C VAL A 1031 34.39 11.58 -10.32
N ALA A 1032 35.05 11.63 -11.49
CA ALA A 1032 36.51 11.71 -11.59
C ALA A 1032 37.09 13.11 -11.25
N SER A 1033 36.32 14.20 -11.44
CA SER A 1033 36.78 15.59 -11.25
C SER A 1033 36.31 16.26 -9.95
N THR A 1034 35.51 15.60 -9.11
CA THR A 1034 35.06 16.14 -7.80
C THR A 1034 36.08 16.00 -6.65
N ALA A 1035 37.37 15.79 -6.97
CA ALA A 1035 38.49 15.74 -6.03
C ALA A 1035 39.55 16.83 -6.29
N GLY A 1036 39.14 18.06 -6.63
CA GLY A 1036 40.08 19.16 -6.90
C GLY A 1036 39.42 20.54 -6.91
N GLY A 1037 39.09 21.09 -5.74
CA GLY A 1037 38.34 22.36 -5.66
C GLY A 1037 38.31 23.03 -4.29
N TYR A 1038 39.47 23.20 -3.65
CA TYR A 1038 39.63 24.13 -2.52
C TYR A 1038 40.53 25.30 -2.93
N ASP A 1039 39.98 26.51 -2.88
CA ASP A 1039 40.75 27.76 -2.88
C ASP A 1039 41.28 28.00 -1.45
N GLY A 1040 42.60 28.00 -1.28
CA GLY A 1040 43.22 28.32 0.01
C GLY A 1040 44.62 27.74 0.23
N SER A 1041 45.64 28.55 -0.03
CA SER A 1041 47.07 28.42 0.35
C SER A 1041 47.89 27.23 -0.18
N GLU A 1042 49.03 27.57 -0.77
CA GLU A 1042 50.14 26.66 -1.05
C GLU A 1042 50.79 26.20 0.26
N ASP A 1043 50.68 24.90 0.58
CA ASP A 1043 51.72 24.03 1.17
C ASP A 1043 51.09 22.66 1.54
N ASP A 1044 51.88 21.58 1.51
CA ASP A 1044 51.52 20.17 1.80
C ASP A 1044 50.59 19.41 0.79
N ILE A 1045 51.20 18.76 -0.21
CA ILE A 1045 50.59 17.69 -1.01
C ILE A 1045 50.94 16.31 -0.38
N PRO A 1046 49.98 15.49 0.07
CA PRO A 1046 50.25 14.11 0.43
C PRO A 1046 50.32 13.24 -0.83
N VAL A 1047 51.42 12.50 -1.00
CA VAL A 1047 51.56 11.49 -2.06
C VAL A 1047 50.60 10.34 -1.77
N ALA A 1048 49.59 10.13 -2.63
CA ALA A 1048 48.68 8.99 -2.53
C ALA A 1048 49.46 7.68 -2.63
N ASN A 1049 49.13 6.72 -1.78
CA ASN A 1049 49.86 5.46 -1.68
C ASN A 1049 49.38 4.49 -2.77
N ASP A 1050 50.26 3.69 -3.39
CA ASP A 1050 49.92 2.78 -4.51
C ASP A 1050 48.73 1.83 -4.20
N ILE A 1051 48.51 1.55 -2.91
CA ILE A 1051 47.41 0.72 -2.41
C ILE A 1051 46.05 1.42 -2.56
N GLU A 1052 45.95 2.74 -2.34
CA GLU A 1052 44.68 3.47 -2.52
C GLU A 1052 44.28 3.56 -3.99
N LEU A 1053 45.26 3.78 -4.88
CA LEU A 1053 45.06 3.73 -6.34
C LEU A 1053 44.60 2.34 -6.82
N ALA A 1054 45.12 1.27 -6.22
CA ALA A 1054 44.66 -0.10 -6.52
C ALA A 1054 43.24 -0.37 -6.00
N ASP A 1055 42.94 0.04 -4.77
CA ASP A 1055 41.62 -0.06 -4.14
C ASP A 1055 40.54 0.74 -4.90
N GLU A 1056 40.90 1.88 -5.48
CA GLU A 1056 40.01 2.72 -6.27
C GLU A 1056 39.71 2.10 -7.65
N ARG A 1057 40.73 1.59 -8.34
CA ARG A 1057 40.56 0.78 -9.57
C ARG A 1057 39.63 -0.40 -9.32
N GLU A 1058 39.85 -1.17 -8.24
CA GLU A 1058 39.01 -2.34 -7.96
C GLU A 1058 37.55 -1.95 -7.60
N ARG A 1059 37.32 -0.79 -6.99
CA ARG A 1059 35.95 -0.24 -6.78
C ARG A 1059 35.27 0.16 -8.08
N LYS A 1060 35.96 0.85 -9.00
CA LYS A 1060 35.43 1.20 -10.33
C LYS A 1060 35.05 -0.08 -11.11
N LYS A 1061 35.91 -1.09 -11.10
CA LYS A 1061 35.64 -2.42 -11.68
C LYS A 1061 34.41 -3.11 -11.08
N ILE A 1062 34.25 -3.10 -9.76
CA ILE A 1062 33.07 -3.68 -9.10
C ILE A 1062 31.79 -2.97 -9.56
N ALA A 1063 31.78 -1.64 -9.57
CA ALA A 1063 30.61 -0.84 -9.98
C ALA A 1063 30.18 -1.12 -11.43
N ALA A 1064 31.14 -1.22 -12.37
CA ALA A 1064 30.87 -1.52 -13.78
C ALA A 1064 30.14 -2.87 -14.00
N PHE A 1065 30.37 -3.86 -13.11
CA PHE A 1065 29.70 -5.16 -13.16
C PHE A 1065 28.50 -5.30 -12.19
N GLU A 1066 28.34 -4.40 -11.23
CA GLU A 1066 27.29 -4.49 -10.20
C GLU A 1066 25.87 -4.31 -10.78
N LYS A 1067 25.71 -3.44 -11.80
CA LYS A 1067 24.43 -3.17 -12.52
C LYS A 1067 23.76 -4.46 -13.05
N ASN A 1068 24.51 -5.54 -13.29
CA ASN A 1068 24.02 -6.86 -13.76
C ASN A 1068 24.01 -8.00 -12.70
N SER A 1069 24.29 -7.71 -11.42
CA SER A 1069 24.76 -8.73 -10.46
C SER A 1069 23.68 -9.43 -9.61
N PHE A 1070 22.39 -9.24 -9.88
CA PHE A 1070 21.29 -9.90 -9.14
C PHE A 1070 21.16 -11.41 -9.46
N ARG A 1071 22.12 -12.20 -8.96
CA ARG A 1071 22.23 -13.67 -8.90
C ARG A 1071 22.61 -14.43 -10.16
N MET A 1072 22.59 -13.83 -11.36
CA MET A 1072 23.02 -14.47 -12.61
C MET A 1072 23.77 -13.46 -13.51
N PRO A 1073 25.13 -13.38 -13.43
CA PRO A 1073 25.90 -12.41 -14.20
C PRO A 1073 25.69 -12.56 -15.71
N LYS A 1074 25.29 -11.48 -16.37
CA LYS A 1074 25.10 -11.40 -17.83
C LYS A 1074 26.17 -10.52 -18.46
N PHE A 1075 26.71 -10.98 -19.59
CA PHE A 1075 27.69 -10.29 -20.41
C PHE A 1075 27.17 -10.22 -21.85
N TRP A 1076 27.20 -9.03 -22.44
CA TRP A 1076 27.05 -8.86 -23.89
C TRP A 1076 28.36 -9.26 -24.57
N MET A 1077 28.26 -9.81 -25.78
CA MET A 1077 29.40 -10.30 -26.54
C MET A 1077 29.41 -9.71 -27.95
N ARG A 1078 30.57 -9.23 -28.38
CA ARG A 1078 30.90 -8.81 -29.75
C ARG A 1078 32.12 -9.62 -30.15
N TRP A 1079 32.06 -10.32 -31.27
CA TRP A 1079 33.11 -11.25 -31.68
C TRP A 1079 33.52 -11.02 -33.13
N ARG A 1080 34.79 -11.26 -33.42
CA ARG A 1080 35.42 -11.16 -34.74
C ARG A 1080 36.22 -12.44 -34.98
N GLY A 1081 36.08 -13.06 -36.14
CA GLY A 1081 36.67 -14.40 -36.34
C GLY A 1081 36.59 -14.95 -37.76
N TYR A 1082 37.32 -16.05 -37.97
CA TYR A 1082 37.37 -16.79 -39.22
C TYR A 1082 36.33 -17.92 -39.25
N VAL A 1083 35.45 -17.89 -40.24
CA VAL A 1083 34.53 -18.96 -40.60
C VAL A 1083 35.14 -19.81 -41.73
N SER A 1084 35.09 -21.13 -41.60
CA SER A 1084 35.56 -22.07 -42.62
C SER A 1084 34.65 -22.06 -43.86
N ALA A 1085 35.21 -21.79 -45.04
CA ALA A 1085 34.43 -21.68 -46.28
C ALA A 1085 33.65 -22.96 -46.64
N ASN A 1086 34.15 -24.14 -46.23
CA ASN A 1086 33.50 -25.43 -46.44
C ASN A 1086 32.23 -25.65 -45.59
N ALA A 1087 31.99 -24.78 -44.60
CA ALA A 1087 30.83 -24.83 -43.71
C ALA A 1087 29.82 -23.71 -43.95
N ALA A 1088 30.20 -22.66 -44.71
CA ALA A 1088 29.33 -21.55 -45.02
C ALA A 1088 28.14 -21.98 -45.90
N THR A 1089 26.93 -21.54 -45.57
CA THR A 1089 25.70 -21.85 -46.30
C THR A 1089 25.38 -20.82 -47.39
N THR A 1090 26.16 -19.75 -47.50
CA THR A 1090 25.93 -18.62 -48.40
C THR A 1090 26.53 -18.83 -49.79
N THR A 1091 25.72 -18.57 -50.82
CA THR A 1091 26.19 -18.46 -52.22
C THR A 1091 26.70 -17.05 -52.51
N ASN A 1092 27.59 -16.52 -51.68
CA ASN A 1092 28.13 -15.16 -51.82
C ASN A 1092 29.31 -15.09 -52.80
N GLU A 1093 29.40 -13.98 -53.53
CA GLU A 1093 30.52 -13.70 -54.46
C GLU A 1093 31.88 -13.63 -53.72
N ASP A 1094 31.87 -13.31 -52.43
CA ASP A 1094 33.05 -13.24 -51.54
C ASP A 1094 33.86 -14.56 -51.49
N LEU A 1095 33.18 -15.71 -51.64
CA LEU A 1095 33.82 -17.03 -51.71
C LEU A 1095 34.76 -17.17 -52.92
N GLN A 1096 34.59 -16.37 -53.98
CA GLN A 1096 35.49 -16.36 -55.14
C GLN A 1096 36.68 -15.40 -54.96
N ARG A 1097 36.65 -14.48 -53.98
CA ARG A 1097 37.76 -13.57 -53.66
C ARG A 1097 38.74 -14.13 -52.64
N SER A 1098 38.28 -14.91 -51.66
CA SER A 1098 39.15 -15.42 -50.59
C SER A 1098 40.16 -16.47 -51.08
N LYS A 1099 41.43 -16.07 -51.23
CA LYS A 1099 42.55 -16.99 -51.53
C LYS A 1099 42.88 -17.96 -50.38
N SER A 1100 42.36 -17.73 -49.18
CA SER A 1100 42.70 -18.48 -47.95
C SER A 1100 41.68 -19.55 -47.57
N GLY A 1101 40.51 -19.61 -48.22
CA GLY A 1101 39.43 -20.55 -47.87
C GLY A 1101 38.77 -20.24 -46.52
N ARG A 1102 38.91 -19.00 -46.02
CA ARG A 1102 38.28 -18.49 -44.80
C ARG A 1102 37.51 -17.21 -45.10
N ILE A 1103 36.39 -17.02 -44.41
CA ILE A 1103 35.60 -15.79 -44.41
C ILE A 1103 35.82 -15.11 -43.06
N VAL A 1104 36.08 -13.81 -43.04
CA VAL A 1104 36.17 -13.04 -41.79
C VAL A 1104 34.81 -12.41 -41.52
N GLU A 1105 34.32 -12.56 -40.29
CA GLU A 1105 32.99 -12.10 -39.91
C GLU A 1105 33.01 -11.45 -38.51
N MET A 1106 32.14 -10.46 -38.28
CA MET A 1106 31.93 -9.82 -36.98
C MET A 1106 30.44 -9.82 -36.60
N ASN A 1107 30.10 -10.34 -35.43
CA ASN A 1107 28.71 -10.48 -34.96
C ASN A 1107 28.58 -10.30 -33.43
N THR A 1108 27.35 -10.41 -32.94
CA THR A 1108 27.01 -10.30 -31.51
C THR A 1108 26.48 -11.61 -30.90
N GLY A 1109 26.46 -11.64 -29.58
CA GLY A 1109 25.85 -12.66 -28.74
C GLY A 1109 25.73 -12.18 -27.30
N TYR A 1110 25.50 -13.11 -26.38
CA TYR A 1110 25.59 -12.85 -24.94
C TYR A 1110 25.84 -14.14 -24.15
N LEU A 1111 26.40 -14.02 -22.95
CA LEU A 1111 26.61 -15.11 -21.98
C LEU A 1111 25.87 -14.77 -20.68
N VAL A 1112 25.22 -15.76 -20.05
CA VAL A 1112 24.56 -15.66 -18.74
C VAL A 1112 25.05 -16.80 -17.85
N PHE A 1113 25.74 -16.46 -16.77
CA PHE A 1113 26.28 -17.42 -15.80
C PHE A 1113 25.22 -17.89 -14.81
N SER A 1114 25.30 -19.16 -14.41
CA SER A 1114 24.36 -19.82 -13.49
C SER A 1114 24.53 -19.45 -12.01
N GLY A 1115 25.49 -18.57 -11.70
CA GLY A 1115 25.76 -18.05 -10.36
C GLY A 1115 27.11 -17.32 -10.31
N ASN A 1116 27.40 -16.69 -9.17
CA ASN A 1116 28.56 -15.80 -8.98
C ASN A 1116 29.93 -16.49 -9.10
N ASN A 1117 29.98 -17.82 -9.11
CA ASN A 1117 31.21 -18.61 -9.32
C ASN A 1117 31.51 -18.90 -10.81
N CYS A 1118 30.64 -18.46 -11.72
CA CYS A 1118 30.74 -18.67 -13.17
C CYS A 1118 31.05 -20.11 -13.61
N SER A 1119 30.58 -21.13 -12.88
CA SER A 1119 30.92 -22.53 -13.20
C SER A 1119 30.28 -23.04 -14.49
N THR A 1120 29.11 -22.52 -14.87
CA THR A 1120 28.46 -22.81 -16.15
C THR A 1120 27.73 -21.58 -16.69
N PHE A 1121 27.53 -21.51 -18.01
CA PHE A 1121 26.75 -20.46 -18.67
C PHE A 1121 25.75 -21.00 -19.71
N ASN A 1122 24.71 -20.21 -19.99
CA ASN A 1122 23.91 -20.30 -21.21
C ASN A 1122 24.12 -19.01 -22.02
N GLY A 1123 24.13 -19.08 -23.34
CA GLY A 1123 24.30 -17.89 -24.17
C GLY A 1123 23.73 -18.04 -25.58
N THR A 1124 23.87 -17.00 -26.39
CA THR A 1124 23.61 -17.03 -27.83
C THR A 1124 24.83 -16.65 -28.64
N PHE A 1125 24.91 -17.19 -29.85
CA PHE A 1125 25.93 -16.88 -30.85
C PHE A 1125 25.24 -16.66 -32.21
N THR A 1126 25.56 -15.55 -32.88
CA THR A 1126 25.08 -15.24 -34.23
C THR A 1126 26.26 -15.29 -35.20
N CYS A 1127 26.05 -15.89 -36.38
CA CYS A 1127 27.02 -16.01 -37.47
C CYS A 1127 26.23 -16.15 -38.79
N GLN A 1128 26.23 -15.09 -39.60
CA GLN A 1128 25.48 -14.97 -40.85
C GLN A 1128 26.02 -15.92 -41.93
N ALA A 1129 27.35 -16.16 -41.99
CA ALA A 1129 27.93 -17.08 -42.97
C ALA A 1129 27.43 -18.53 -42.80
N LEU A 1130 27.10 -18.94 -41.57
CA LEU A 1130 26.50 -20.25 -41.26
C LEU A 1130 24.96 -20.23 -41.19
N GLY A 1131 24.33 -19.08 -41.47
CA GLY A 1131 22.88 -18.90 -41.31
C GLY A 1131 22.39 -18.95 -39.85
N TRP A 1132 23.27 -18.75 -38.87
CA TRP A 1132 22.98 -18.84 -37.44
C TRP A 1132 22.50 -17.49 -36.88
N LYS A 1133 21.23 -17.41 -36.48
CA LYS A 1133 20.68 -16.26 -35.75
C LYS A 1133 20.39 -16.64 -34.30
N ASN A 1134 21.11 -16.04 -33.34
CA ASN A 1134 20.97 -16.30 -31.90
C ASN A 1134 20.96 -17.79 -31.52
N VAL A 1135 21.85 -18.59 -32.11
CA VAL A 1135 21.98 -20.03 -31.80
C VAL A 1135 22.40 -20.22 -30.35
N LYS A 1136 21.70 -21.12 -29.64
CA LYS A 1136 22.00 -21.42 -28.24
C LYS A 1136 23.38 -22.10 -28.09
N ILE A 1137 24.19 -21.54 -27.21
CA ILE A 1137 25.43 -22.14 -26.69
C ILE A 1137 25.33 -22.37 -25.18
N THR A 1138 26.06 -23.36 -24.65
CA THR A 1138 26.13 -23.65 -23.21
C THR A 1138 27.56 -24.00 -22.81
N GLY A 1139 28.09 -23.37 -21.77
CA GLY A 1139 29.47 -23.57 -21.33
C GLY A 1139 29.60 -24.23 -19.97
N THR A 1140 30.63 -25.07 -19.80
CA THR A 1140 31.05 -25.63 -18.49
C THR A 1140 32.52 -25.34 -18.25
N LYS A 1141 32.87 -24.74 -17.10
CA LYS A 1141 34.24 -24.37 -16.78
C LYS A 1141 35.09 -25.62 -16.54
N LEU A 1142 36.16 -25.77 -17.33
CA LEU A 1142 37.16 -26.83 -17.20
C LEU A 1142 38.35 -26.41 -16.33
N VAL A 1143 38.80 -25.16 -16.47
CA VAL A 1143 40.00 -24.62 -15.79
C VAL A 1143 39.72 -23.19 -15.35
N SER A 1144 39.98 -22.86 -14.08
CA SER A 1144 39.73 -21.51 -13.53
C SER A 1144 40.89 -20.52 -13.69
N LYS A 1145 42.06 -20.99 -14.16
CA LYS A 1145 43.20 -20.13 -14.48
C LYS A 1145 43.20 -19.88 -15.99
N ALA A 1146 43.02 -18.62 -16.37
CA ALA A 1146 43.19 -18.17 -17.74
C ALA A 1146 44.65 -18.22 -18.20
N ARG A 1147 44.84 -18.38 -19.50
CA ARG A 1147 46.08 -18.07 -20.22
C ARG A 1147 46.00 -16.64 -20.79
N GLU A 1148 47.14 -16.12 -21.20
CA GLU A 1148 47.23 -14.91 -22.02
C GLU A 1148 46.48 -15.11 -23.35
N CYS A 1149 45.91 -14.05 -23.94
CA CYS A 1149 45.12 -14.18 -25.15
C CYS A 1149 46.03 -14.48 -26.35
N PRO A 1150 45.80 -15.55 -27.13
CA PRO A 1150 46.72 -15.96 -28.20
C PRO A 1150 46.54 -15.19 -29.51
N LEU A 1151 45.63 -14.21 -29.55
CA LEU A 1151 45.24 -13.40 -30.71
C LEU A 1151 44.78 -12.03 -30.20
N GLU A 1152 45.23 -10.95 -30.84
CA GLU A 1152 44.66 -9.62 -30.63
C GLU A 1152 43.41 -9.39 -31.50
N TRP A 1153 42.64 -8.35 -31.21
CA TRP A 1153 41.48 -7.96 -32.03
C TRP A 1153 41.91 -7.52 -33.45
N SER A 1154 43.06 -6.86 -33.52
CA SER A 1154 43.78 -6.38 -34.71
C SER A 1154 44.26 -7.52 -35.62
N ASP A 1155 44.71 -8.65 -35.06
CA ASP A 1155 45.25 -9.80 -35.81
C ASP A 1155 44.24 -10.39 -36.82
N ILE A 1156 42.95 -10.28 -36.53
CA ILE A 1156 41.87 -10.82 -37.37
C ILE A 1156 41.51 -9.80 -38.45
N MET A 1157 42.44 -9.56 -39.37
CA MET A 1157 42.32 -8.61 -40.48
C MET A 1157 41.03 -8.83 -41.29
N ALA A 1158 40.29 -7.74 -41.57
CA ALA A 1158 39.23 -7.76 -42.57
C ALA A 1158 39.83 -8.12 -43.95
N SER A 1159 39.07 -8.85 -44.78
CA SER A 1159 39.56 -9.40 -46.05
C SER A 1159 40.08 -8.32 -47.01
N ASP A 1160 41.32 -8.51 -47.48
CA ASP A 1160 42.01 -7.88 -48.63
C ASP A 1160 41.52 -6.48 -49.11
N ARG A 1161 42.41 -5.48 -48.99
CA ARG A 1161 42.42 -4.30 -49.89
C ARG A 1161 42.79 -4.72 -51.32
#